data_AF-A0A2A5E0Q9-F1
#
_entry.id   AF-A0A2A5E0Q9-F1
#
_cell.length_a   1.000
_cell.length_b   1.000
_cell.length_c   1.000
_cell.angle_alpha   90.00
_cell.angle_beta   90.00
_cell.angle_gamma   90.00
#
_symmetry.space_group_name_H-M   'P 1'
#
loop_
_entity.id
_entity.type
_entity.pdbx_description
1 polymer ?
#
loop_
_entity_poly.entity_id
_entity_poly.type
_entity_poly.pdbx_seq_one_letter_code
_entity_poly.pdbx_strand_id
1 'polypeptide(L)'
;MKINYSFYFLCLICLLSACGNSTNETKTNDVYAKVPINNSVWGQPINYMPKDQASLSKKLIIHTGKWEVKNGRLESIKNGEETPSPEHIILFNKNKIGDYAIEFKAMIKDQASLDADGGDLSIIMASDEDLVARYDLQLGGIGNKFALVQMYNLPLGKLEYELKAGEIYKIRAEKIGDQLNLFCNETLILSCKSPYFLTGRINGIYTWGAGKQFWDIKLYPRRMKDVDIELESVDRLLSKIVYEPMKFSRYSEVVRTMFKNILHAYSYDDFIHNLIYLRLAHLELAMDDFNLADSYLSKLKLRKESHETLLLKARVAFMKGDFDLSKNLFSNCINNYKNFRVATTTEIEKLLKSKYTKKIPKKISHYFWTIYTEYSQGDRKVYIDGNLTSLEFLNDVKDIPNYFDFSLNDIVSLSGLDKLEKIQHLNLSGNKKILDLKILQNTIVEKLYISETNIKSLEGIGKKDLVLFSSLKCNLNDFSIIKDYLLLKNLTVDSNNISSVEELKPLKSLISLMIANNQIKNISPIHFENITTLNFSNNKISIISPLEKAVKLKDLKIDDNKITSLDAISKLPLLLSVSCTGNPLRSFGDFSVKPPKSFFFDIGSLSESYIETLRKNWSNNDDFKHHKKNLEILIEVKKGDQADLKKFATKKNSHYYLSVPIYLNLQDAHKFSKKYGAHLISIVDIEENDNILIERMPGNYWIGLERIGGYYKWATGENVDVDNVLYQKHETSSKDYFYAVNIKNKWLPVDPIIRLPFIIEWDE
;
A
#
# COMPACT_ATOMS: atom_id res chain seq x y z
N MET A 1 35.50 -11.74 -4.76
CA MET A 1 34.04 -11.60 -4.59
C MET A 1 33.78 -10.52 -3.54
N LYS A 2 33.64 -9.26 -3.97
CA LYS A 2 33.17 -8.14 -3.13
C LYS A 2 31.74 -7.85 -3.58
N ILE A 3 30.78 -8.09 -2.68
CA ILE A 3 29.35 -7.90 -2.94
C ILE A 3 29.04 -6.42 -2.67
N ASN A 4 28.59 -5.73 -3.71
CA ASN A 4 28.23 -4.31 -3.71
C ASN A 4 26.90 -4.09 -2.97
N TYR A 5 26.98 -3.58 -1.74
CA TYR A 5 25.86 -3.14 -0.91
C TYR A 5 25.38 -1.70 -1.21
N SER A 6 25.59 -1.21 -2.44
CA SER A 6 25.42 0.21 -2.78
C SER A 6 24.03 0.59 -3.32
N PHE A 7 23.08 -0.36 -3.39
CA PHE A 7 21.78 -0.14 -4.06
C PHE A 7 20.62 0.23 -3.12
N TYR A 8 20.79 0.10 -1.79
CA TYR A 8 19.80 0.55 -0.81
C TYR A 8 20.15 1.88 -0.12
N PHE A 9 21.34 2.43 -0.41
CA PHE A 9 21.90 3.55 0.37
C PHE A 9 21.56 4.95 -0.18
N LEU A 10 20.97 5.08 -1.38
CA LEU A 10 20.65 6.40 -1.96
C LEU A 10 19.17 6.80 -1.93
N CYS A 11 18.24 5.87 -1.66
CA CYS A 11 16.82 6.22 -1.45
C CYS A 11 16.45 6.37 0.04
N LEU A 12 17.40 6.13 0.96
CA LEU A 12 17.18 6.24 2.41
C LEU A 12 17.66 7.58 3.02
N ILE A 13 18.43 8.40 2.28
CA ILE A 13 19.15 9.55 2.85
C ILE A 13 18.42 10.91 2.70
N CYS A 14 17.22 10.95 2.14
CA CYS A 14 16.41 12.19 2.18
C CYS A 14 15.06 12.07 2.89
N LEU A 15 14.69 10.92 3.45
CA LEU A 15 13.39 10.74 4.12
C LEU A 15 13.40 9.86 5.40
N LEU A 16 14.56 9.40 5.89
CA LEU A 16 14.67 8.65 7.15
C LEU A 16 15.84 9.14 8.00
N SER A 17 15.66 10.29 8.64
CA SER A 17 16.40 10.68 9.84
C SER A 17 15.50 11.46 10.79
N ALA A 18 14.50 10.78 11.35
CA ALA A 18 13.94 11.02 12.69
C ALA A 18 12.95 9.90 13.04
N CYS A 19 13.46 8.66 13.18
CA CYS A 19 12.78 7.67 13.99
C CYS A 19 12.83 8.13 15.44
N GLY A 20 11.68 8.28 16.07
CA GLY A 20 11.56 8.63 17.48
C GLY A 20 10.12 8.45 17.95
N ASN A 21 9.67 7.20 18.02
CA ASN A 21 8.46 6.80 18.75
C ASN A 21 8.81 5.63 19.67
N SER A 22 9.17 5.97 20.91
CA SER A 22 9.14 5.18 22.15
C SER A 22 9.98 5.97 23.16
N THR A 23 9.62 6.21 24.40
CA THR A 23 8.62 5.67 25.33
C THR A 23 8.54 6.64 26.51
N ASN A 24 7.42 6.63 27.24
CA ASN A 24 7.27 7.25 28.54
C ASN A 24 8.53 7.13 29.41
N GLU A 25 9.08 8.26 29.85
CA GLU A 25 9.69 8.40 31.17
C GLU A 25 9.61 9.88 31.57
N THR A 26 8.66 10.18 32.45
CA THR A 26 8.73 11.34 33.34
C THR A 26 10.04 11.29 34.11
N LYS A 27 11.05 12.05 33.67
CA LYS A 27 12.18 12.45 34.52
C LYS A 27 12.00 13.91 34.91
N THR A 28 11.13 14.12 35.88
CA THR A 28 11.32 15.19 36.86
C THR A 28 12.51 14.80 37.73
N ASN A 29 13.46 15.73 37.85
CA ASN A 29 14.66 15.76 38.70
C ASN A 29 15.97 15.67 37.91
N ASP A 30 16.49 16.84 37.53
CA ASP A 30 17.90 17.15 37.79
C ASP A 30 18.07 18.66 38.05
N VAL A 31 18.64 18.93 39.21
CA VAL A 31 18.91 20.22 39.82
C VAL A 31 20.00 20.94 39.01
N TYR A 32 19.66 22.12 38.45
CA TYR A 32 20.55 23.11 37.84
C TYR A 32 21.69 22.57 36.93
N ALA A 33 21.37 22.23 35.68
CA ALA A 33 22.39 22.12 34.63
C ALA A 33 22.76 23.52 34.10
N LYS A 34 23.88 24.08 34.57
CA LYS A 34 24.55 25.23 33.91
C LYS A 34 25.12 24.77 32.56
N VAL A 35 24.33 24.87 31.50
CA VAL A 35 24.86 24.83 30.12
C VAL A 35 25.00 26.27 29.62
N PRO A 36 26.19 26.73 29.22
CA PRO A 36 26.35 28.05 28.60
C PRO A 36 25.63 28.10 27.25
N ILE A 37 24.90 29.19 26.99
CA ILE A 37 24.18 29.41 25.74
C ILE A 37 25.16 29.50 24.57
N ASN A 38 24.95 28.68 23.55
CA ASN A 38 25.60 28.85 22.25
C ASN A 38 24.85 29.97 21.50
N ASN A 39 25.24 31.23 21.72
CA ASN A 39 24.63 32.42 21.08
C ASN A 39 24.79 32.45 19.53
N SER A 40 25.30 31.39 18.91
CA SER A 40 25.62 31.30 17.48
C SER A 40 24.43 30.96 16.55
N VAL A 41 23.29 30.51 17.10
CA VAL A 41 22.13 30.06 16.31
C VAL A 41 21.13 31.19 16.01
N TRP A 42 21.16 32.26 16.81
CA TRP A 42 20.23 33.37 16.72
C TRP A 42 20.75 34.51 15.83
N GLY A 43 19.85 35.13 15.07
CA GLY A 43 20.12 36.27 14.21
C GLY A 43 20.30 37.58 14.98
N GLN A 44 20.42 38.69 14.24
CA GLN A 44 20.54 40.01 14.86
C GLN A 44 19.23 40.37 15.60
N PRO A 45 19.29 40.85 16.86
CA PRO A 45 18.10 41.18 17.63
C PRO A 45 17.36 42.38 17.04
N ILE A 46 16.03 42.28 17.04
CA ILE A 46 15.11 43.36 16.72
C ILE A 46 14.66 43.99 18.05
N ASN A 47 14.86 45.30 18.20
CA ASN A 47 14.49 46.02 19.43
C ASN A 47 13.01 46.45 19.40
N TYR A 48 12.21 45.89 20.30
CA TYR A 48 10.79 46.18 20.48
C TYR A 48 10.48 47.18 21.61
N MET A 49 11.49 47.63 22.35
CA MET A 49 11.29 48.61 23.41
C MET A 49 10.78 49.96 22.84
N PRO A 50 9.65 50.49 23.35
CA PRO A 50 9.20 51.85 23.08
C PRO A 50 10.15 52.88 23.71
N LYS A 51 10.36 54.01 23.03
CA LYS A 51 11.19 55.12 23.57
C LYS A 51 10.39 56.05 24.50
N ASP A 52 9.11 56.22 24.19
CA ASP A 52 8.17 57.11 24.87
C ASP A 52 6.73 56.57 24.70
N GLN A 53 5.76 57.18 25.39
CA GLN A 53 4.35 56.78 25.33
C GLN A 53 3.76 56.85 23.91
N ALA A 54 4.19 57.81 23.09
CA ALA A 54 3.72 57.98 21.72
C ALA A 54 4.24 56.89 20.76
N SER A 55 5.37 56.28 21.09
CA SER A 55 5.99 55.20 20.32
C SER A 55 5.45 53.81 20.66
N LEU A 56 4.67 53.68 21.74
CA LEU A 56 4.12 52.41 22.23
C LEU A 56 3.30 51.69 21.14
N SER A 57 2.32 52.39 20.56
CA SER A 57 1.43 51.86 19.52
C SER A 57 2.12 51.60 18.17
N LYS A 58 3.34 52.10 17.96
CA LYS A 58 4.09 51.87 16.71
C LYS A 58 4.71 50.48 16.64
N LYS A 59 5.03 49.89 17.80
CA LYS A 59 5.75 48.61 17.90
C LYS A 59 4.95 47.51 18.57
N LEU A 60 3.98 47.88 19.40
CA LEU A 60 3.23 46.97 20.26
C LEU A 60 1.74 47.21 20.10
N ILE A 61 0.95 46.15 20.26
CA ILE A 61 -0.51 46.16 20.22
C ILE A 61 -0.99 45.84 21.64
N ILE A 62 -1.64 46.80 22.29
CA ILE A 62 -2.25 46.57 23.61
C ILE A 62 -3.51 45.72 23.40
N HIS A 63 -3.52 44.51 23.94
CA HIS A 63 -4.67 43.61 23.85
C HIS A 63 -5.59 43.79 25.06
N THR A 64 -5.03 43.78 26.27
CA THR A 64 -5.75 44.05 27.53
C THR A 64 -4.89 44.85 28.51
N GLY A 65 -5.56 45.51 29.47
CA GLY A 65 -4.91 46.29 30.52
C GLY A 65 -4.35 47.64 30.06
N LYS A 66 -3.93 48.46 31.03
CA LYS A 66 -3.30 49.76 30.78
C LYS A 66 -1.78 49.69 30.94
N TRP A 67 -1.08 50.28 29.98
CA TRP A 67 0.38 50.26 29.88
C TRP A 67 0.94 51.68 29.74
N GLU A 68 2.06 51.94 30.42
CA GLU A 68 2.73 53.24 30.39
C GLU A 68 4.24 53.11 30.20
N VAL A 69 4.83 54.02 29.44
CA VAL A 69 6.27 54.15 29.26
C VAL A 69 6.78 55.27 30.16
N LYS A 70 7.46 54.91 31.24
CA LYS A 70 8.05 55.83 32.22
C LYS A 70 9.55 55.63 32.29
N ASN A 71 10.38 56.66 32.21
CA ASN A 71 11.84 56.57 32.38
C ASN A 71 12.51 55.43 31.57
N GLY A 72 12.05 55.18 30.34
CA GLY A 72 12.60 54.11 29.49
C GLY A 72 12.22 52.68 29.90
N ARG A 73 11.20 52.50 30.73
CA ARG A 73 10.57 51.20 31.06
C ARG A 73 9.10 51.17 30.68
N LEU A 74 8.62 49.97 30.36
CA LEU A 74 7.21 49.69 30.12
C LEU A 74 6.60 49.15 31.42
N GLU A 75 5.56 49.78 31.93
CA GLU A 75 4.96 49.45 33.23
C GLU A 75 3.46 49.12 33.06
N SER A 76 3.01 48.01 33.64
CA SER A 76 1.58 47.73 33.80
C SER A 76 1.02 48.63 34.91
N ILE A 77 -0.06 49.36 34.63
CA ILE A 77 -0.65 50.30 35.59
C ILE A 77 -2.07 49.88 35.96
N LYS A 78 -2.56 50.37 37.11
CA LYS A 78 -3.91 50.06 37.57
C LYS A 78 -4.92 50.52 36.52
N ASN A 79 -5.71 49.56 36.08
CA ASN A 79 -7.01 49.76 35.50
C ASN A 79 -7.81 50.62 36.50
N GLY A 80 -8.47 51.70 36.06
CA GLY A 80 -9.26 52.53 36.98
C GLY A 80 -10.39 51.72 37.64
N GLU A 81 -11.18 52.33 38.53
CA GLU A 81 -12.25 51.62 39.28
C GLU A 81 -13.32 50.93 38.40
N GLU A 82 -13.31 51.09 37.07
CA GLU A 82 -14.38 50.64 36.16
C GLU A 82 -13.98 49.55 35.14
N THR A 83 -12.78 48.96 35.17
CA THR A 83 -12.41 47.92 34.17
C THR A 83 -12.25 46.53 34.79
N PRO A 84 -12.97 45.50 34.29
CA PRO A 84 -13.13 44.21 34.96
C PRO A 84 -11.98 43.21 34.74
N SER A 85 -11.00 43.51 33.87
CA SER A 85 -9.91 42.56 33.60
C SER A 85 -8.68 42.89 34.45
N PRO A 86 -8.21 41.96 35.30
CA PRO A 86 -6.93 42.06 36.00
C PRO A 86 -5.73 41.68 35.11
N GLU A 87 -5.97 41.29 33.86
CA GLU A 87 -4.93 40.90 32.89
C GLU A 87 -4.38 42.10 32.11
N HIS A 88 -3.06 42.10 31.94
CA HIS A 88 -2.34 43.03 31.08
C HIS A 88 -1.60 42.24 30.00
N ILE A 89 -2.12 42.25 28.78
CA ILE A 89 -1.53 41.59 27.61
C ILE A 89 -1.10 42.63 26.58
N ILE A 90 0.13 42.51 26.12
CA ILE A 90 0.67 43.31 25.03
C ILE A 90 1.36 42.43 23.98
N LEU A 91 0.99 42.60 22.72
CA LEU A 91 1.45 41.78 21.60
C LEU A 91 2.44 42.55 20.73
N PHE A 92 3.33 41.84 20.05
CA PHE A 92 4.22 42.46 19.08
C PHE A 92 3.47 42.80 17.79
N ASN A 93 3.70 44.00 17.21
CA ASN A 93 3.01 44.43 15.99
C ASN A 93 3.32 43.59 14.74
N LYS A 94 4.40 42.79 14.79
CA LYS A 94 4.81 41.86 13.76
C LYS A 94 5.05 40.50 14.39
N ASN A 95 4.05 39.65 14.21
CA ASN A 95 4.08 38.23 14.47
C ASN A 95 5.34 37.56 13.92
N LYS A 96 5.86 36.59 14.67
CA LYS A 96 6.97 35.73 14.24
C LYS A 96 6.51 34.30 14.17
N ILE A 97 6.73 33.74 12.98
CA ILE A 97 6.48 32.34 12.63
C ILE A 97 7.87 31.67 12.59
N GLY A 98 7.94 30.37 12.84
CA GLY A 98 9.21 29.65 12.94
C GLY A 98 9.86 29.76 14.31
N ASP A 99 11.18 29.57 14.32
CA ASP A 99 12.00 29.61 15.53
C ASP A 99 12.41 31.04 15.91
N TYR A 100 12.18 31.40 17.16
CA TYR A 100 12.54 32.71 17.70
C TYR A 100 12.80 32.66 19.20
N ALA A 101 13.54 33.65 19.69
CA ALA A 101 13.69 33.93 21.10
C ALA A 101 13.20 35.35 21.44
N ILE A 102 12.48 35.49 22.55
CA ILE A 102 12.10 36.77 23.15
C ILE A 102 12.95 36.96 24.39
N GLU A 103 13.55 38.13 24.53
CA GLU A 103 14.38 38.51 25.68
C GLU A 103 13.94 39.87 26.20
N PHE A 104 13.90 40.03 27.51
CA PHE A 104 13.71 41.32 28.16
C PHE A 104 14.26 41.28 29.58
N LYS A 105 14.37 42.45 30.22
CA LYS A 105 14.52 42.53 31.67
C LYS A 105 13.17 42.83 32.29
N ALA A 106 12.91 42.31 33.48
CA ALA A 106 11.68 42.59 34.21
C ALA A 106 11.90 42.67 35.73
N MET A 107 10.98 43.38 36.40
CA MET A 107 11.00 43.61 37.85
C MET A 107 9.58 43.72 38.38
N ILE A 108 9.38 43.28 39.62
CA ILE A 108 8.16 43.50 40.39
C ILE A 108 8.42 44.66 41.35
N LYS A 109 7.61 45.72 41.26
CA LYS A 109 7.89 47.01 41.91
C LYS A 109 7.89 46.96 43.43
N ASP A 110 6.87 46.33 44.02
CA ASP A 110 6.66 46.27 45.46
C ASP A 110 5.91 44.99 45.85
N GLN A 111 5.87 44.70 47.15
CA GLN A 111 5.20 43.51 47.69
C GLN A 111 3.70 43.50 47.37
N ALA A 112 3.03 44.66 47.33
CA ALA A 112 1.62 44.75 46.95
C ALA A 112 1.38 44.31 45.49
N SER A 113 2.31 44.60 44.59
CA SER A 113 2.31 44.12 43.21
C SER A 113 2.60 42.62 43.12
N LEU A 114 3.33 42.06 44.09
CA LEU A 114 3.63 40.64 44.19
C LEU A 114 2.43 39.83 44.71
N ASP A 115 1.69 40.41 45.67
CA ASP A 115 0.57 39.79 46.39
C ASP A 115 -0.78 39.90 45.66
N ALA A 116 -0.86 40.71 44.59
CA ALA A 116 -2.03 40.71 43.70
C ALA A 116 -2.21 39.32 43.06
N ASP A 117 -3.46 38.89 42.83
CA ASP A 117 -3.86 37.54 42.38
C ASP A 117 -3.06 37.00 41.17
N GLY A 118 -1.83 36.48 41.37
CA GLY A 118 -1.05 35.82 40.31
C GLY A 118 0.11 36.65 39.75
N GLY A 119 1.15 36.90 40.56
CA GLY A 119 2.36 37.54 40.05
C GLY A 119 3.09 36.74 38.97
N ASP A 120 2.68 36.89 37.70
CA ASP A 120 3.27 36.20 36.55
C ASP A 120 4.02 37.21 35.66
N LEU A 121 5.31 36.98 35.43
CA LEU A 121 6.05 37.56 34.30
C LEU A 121 6.02 36.54 33.17
N SER A 122 5.07 36.68 32.25
CA SER A 122 4.78 35.67 31.23
C SER A 122 5.14 36.11 29.82
N ILE A 123 5.53 35.13 29.02
CA ILE A 123 5.82 35.26 27.59
C ILE A 123 4.84 34.38 26.83
N ILE A 124 4.08 35.00 25.93
CA ILE A 124 3.22 34.28 25.00
C ILE A 124 4.12 33.84 23.84
N MET A 125 4.45 32.55 23.82
CA MET A 125 5.36 31.97 22.83
C MET A 125 4.66 31.50 21.58
N ALA A 126 3.35 31.28 21.60
CA ALA A 126 2.56 30.95 20.43
C ALA A 126 1.10 31.07 20.83
N SER A 127 0.28 31.76 20.02
CA SER A 127 -1.16 31.82 20.26
C SER A 127 -1.99 31.86 18.98
N ASP A 128 -3.25 31.43 19.07
CA ASP A 128 -4.31 31.74 18.11
C ASP A 128 -4.70 33.22 18.12
N GLU A 129 -5.61 33.60 17.22
CA GLU A 129 -5.99 35.01 17.05
C GLU A 129 -6.81 35.56 18.23
N ASP A 130 -7.56 34.68 18.92
CA ASP A 130 -8.44 35.04 20.03
C ASP A 130 -7.76 34.93 21.41
N LEU A 131 -6.49 34.52 21.46
CA LEU A 131 -5.73 34.20 22.68
C LEU A 131 -6.35 33.11 23.57
N VAL A 132 -7.26 32.31 23.01
CA VAL A 132 -7.88 31.15 23.68
C VAL A 132 -6.88 30.00 23.72
N ALA A 133 -6.17 29.81 22.61
CA ALA A 133 -5.07 28.88 22.48
C ALA A 133 -3.73 29.57 22.64
N ARG A 134 -3.03 29.32 23.73
CA ARG A 134 -1.67 29.84 23.88
C ARG A 134 -0.72 28.95 24.67
N TYR A 135 0.55 29.14 24.35
CA TYR A 135 1.69 28.60 25.10
C TYR A 135 2.33 29.73 25.91
N ASP A 136 2.22 29.61 27.22
CA ASP A 136 2.73 30.59 28.16
C ASP A 136 3.97 30.05 28.86
N LEU A 137 5.04 30.85 28.85
CA LEU A 137 6.25 30.63 29.64
C LEU A 137 6.27 31.67 30.74
N GLN A 138 6.13 31.22 31.99
CA GLN A 138 5.82 32.08 33.13
C GLN A 138 6.91 31.96 34.21
N LEU A 139 7.29 33.11 34.78
CA LEU A 139 8.04 33.19 36.02
C LEU A 139 7.20 33.90 37.06
N GLY A 140 7.00 33.24 38.21
CA GLY A 140 6.00 33.66 39.20
C GLY A 140 4.59 33.18 38.83
N GLY A 141 3.73 33.05 39.86
CA GLY A 141 2.35 32.55 39.78
C GLY A 141 1.93 31.65 40.94
N ILE A 142 0.61 31.46 41.13
CA ILE A 142 -0.08 30.81 42.28
C ILE A 142 0.76 30.88 43.57
N GLY A 143 0.77 32.06 44.20
CA GLY A 143 1.59 32.33 45.39
C GLY A 143 3.06 32.67 45.12
N ASN A 144 3.42 33.03 43.88
CA ASN A 144 4.74 33.51 43.47
C ASN A 144 5.88 32.47 43.60
N LYS A 145 5.59 31.19 43.38
CA LYS A 145 6.52 30.09 43.74
C LYS A 145 7.04 29.26 42.59
N PHE A 146 6.68 29.55 41.34
CA PHE A 146 6.98 28.63 40.24
C PHE A 146 7.48 29.30 38.97
N ALA A 147 8.32 28.56 38.25
CA ALA A 147 8.52 28.70 36.82
C ALA A 147 7.65 27.65 36.11
N LEU A 148 6.84 28.07 35.13
CA LEU A 148 5.81 27.25 34.50
C LEU A 148 5.88 27.37 32.97
N VAL A 149 5.83 26.23 32.27
CA VAL A 149 5.48 26.18 30.84
C VAL A 149 4.15 25.47 30.73
N GLN A 150 3.17 26.08 30.06
CA GLN A 150 1.82 25.53 29.95
C GLN A 150 1.15 25.82 28.61
N MET A 151 0.14 25.01 28.29
CA MET A 151 -0.70 25.12 27.10
C MET A 151 -2.18 25.10 27.52
N TYR A 152 -2.97 26.15 27.27
CA TYR A 152 -4.38 26.22 27.72
C TYR A 152 -4.58 25.92 29.22
N ASN A 153 -3.76 26.51 30.10
CA ASN A 153 -3.72 26.20 31.54
C ASN A 153 -3.33 24.74 31.89
N LEU A 154 -2.93 23.94 30.91
CA LEU A 154 -2.38 22.60 31.11
C LEU A 154 -0.86 22.70 31.33
N PRO A 155 -0.33 22.39 32.52
CA PRO A 155 1.10 22.46 32.77
C PRO A 155 1.84 21.41 31.93
N LEU A 156 2.80 21.86 31.11
CA LEU A 156 3.74 21.00 30.38
C LEU A 156 5.03 20.76 31.18
N GLY A 157 5.40 21.71 32.04
CA GLY A 157 6.52 21.59 32.98
C GLY A 157 6.44 22.65 34.07
N LYS A 158 6.88 22.32 35.29
CA LYS A 158 6.80 23.19 36.47
C LYS A 158 7.99 22.95 37.41
N LEU A 159 8.59 24.02 37.93
CA LEU A 159 9.68 23.97 38.91
C LEU A 159 9.49 25.07 39.96
N GLU A 160 9.90 24.84 41.20
CA GLU A 160 9.94 25.90 42.23
C GLU A 160 10.94 27.01 41.86
N TYR A 161 10.45 28.24 41.82
CA TYR A 161 11.23 29.44 41.52
C TYR A 161 10.50 30.66 42.08
N GLU A 162 11.10 31.36 43.03
CA GLU A 162 10.48 32.49 43.73
C GLU A 162 11.08 33.82 43.24
N LEU A 163 10.22 34.76 42.85
CA LEU A 163 10.62 36.12 42.50
C LEU A 163 10.59 37.04 43.71
N LYS A 164 11.53 37.98 43.79
CA LYS A 164 11.58 38.99 44.86
C LYS A 164 11.21 40.38 44.34
N ALA A 165 10.40 41.10 45.13
CA ALA A 165 10.11 42.49 44.84
C ALA A 165 11.41 43.33 44.87
N GLY A 166 11.56 44.24 43.91
CA GLY A 166 12.73 45.11 43.76
C GLY A 166 13.93 44.49 43.03
N GLU A 167 13.95 43.18 42.76
CA GLU A 167 15.00 42.55 41.97
C GLU A 167 14.71 42.61 40.46
N ILE A 168 15.75 42.88 39.67
CA ILE A 168 15.68 42.90 38.20
C ILE A 168 16.17 41.56 37.65
N TYR A 169 15.33 40.88 36.89
CA TYR A 169 15.64 39.61 36.24
C TYR A 169 15.79 39.80 34.74
N LYS A 170 16.77 39.12 34.14
CA LYS A 170 16.88 38.99 32.68
C LYS A 170 16.17 37.71 32.25
N ILE A 171 15.07 37.84 31.53
CA ILE A 171 14.21 36.73 31.11
C ILE A 171 14.39 36.50 29.62
N ARG A 172 14.51 35.23 29.22
CA ARG A 172 14.53 34.83 27.81
C ARG A 172 13.71 33.57 27.61
N ALA A 173 12.79 33.60 26.66
CA ALA A 173 12.05 32.43 26.21
C ALA A 173 12.41 32.10 24.77
N GLU A 174 12.55 30.82 24.45
CA GLU A 174 12.89 30.33 23.11
C GLU A 174 11.88 29.29 22.64
N LYS A 175 11.49 29.40 21.36
CA LYS A 175 10.75 28.37 20.61
C LYS A 175 11.69 27.83 19.53
N ILE A 176 11.93 26.52 19.57
CA ILE A 176 12.72 25.78 18.59
C ILE A 176 11.92 24.54 18.17
N GLY A 177 11.25 24.60 17.03
CA GLY A 177 10.30 23.59 16.59
C GLY A 177 9.13 23.44 17.56
N ASP A 178 9.05 22.27 18.21
CA ASP A 178 8.11 21.95 19.29
C ASP A 178 8.74 22.09 20.70
N GLN A 179 10.01 22.48 20.80
CA GLN A 179 10.70 22.70 22.06
C GLN A 179 10.53 24.14 22.55
N LEU A 180 10.21 24.29 23.84
CA LEU A 180 10.08 25.55 24.56
C LEU A 180 11.12 25.60 25.68
N ASN A 181 11.90 26.68 25.73
CA ASN A 181 12.92 26.90 26.76
C ASN A 181 12.68 28.22 27.48
N LEU A 182 12.81 28.23 28.80
CA LEU A 182 12.70 29.41 29.66
C LEU A 182 13.99 29.62 30.44
N PHE A 183 14.59 30.80 30.29
CA PHE A 183 15.83 31.20 30.95
C PHE A 183 15.58 32.40 31.87
N CYS A 184 16.27 32.42 33.00
CA CYS A 184 16.35 33.56 33.90
C CYS A 184 17.82 33.81 34.28
N ASN A 185 18.28 35.06 34.15
CA ASN A 185 19.67 35.48 34.40
C ASN A 185 20.69 34.54 33.70
N GLU A 186 20.43 34.25 32.41
CA GLU A 186 21.23 33.35 31.55
C GLU A 186 21.24 31.87 31.97
N THR A 187 20.47 31.49 32.99
CA THR A 187 20.33 30.10 33.44
C THR A 187 19.06 29.50 32.86
N LEU A 188 19.17 28.32 32.22
CA LEU A 188 18.00 27.55 31.77
C LEU A 188 17.23 27.07 33.01
N ILE A 189 16.01 27.57 33.20
CA ILE A 189 15.15 27.23 34.34
C ILE A 189 14.23 26.06 33.98
N LEU A 190 13.68 26.06 32.77
CA LEU A 190 12.72 25.06 32.34
C LEU A 190 12.82 24.79 30.84
N SER A 191 12.71 23.53 30.43
CA SER A 191 12.65 23.10 29.02
C SER A 191 11.60 22.02 28.87
N CYS A 192 10.75 22.12 27.84
CA CYS A 192 9.79 21.07 27.51
C CYS A 192 9.64 20.91 26.00
N LYS A 193 9.35 19.68 25.57
CA LYS A 193 8.93 19.38 24.20
C LYS A 193 7.41 19.25 24.17
N SER A 194 6.74 20.11 23.40
CA SER A 194 5.29 20.07 23.25
C SER A 194 4.86 18.82 22.47
N PRO A 195 3.90 18.02 22.95
CA PRO A 195 3.32 16.92 22.17
C PRO A 195 2.40 17.44 21.05
N TYR A 196 2.05 18.73 21.07
CA TYR A 196 1.21 19.39 20.09
C TYR A 196 2.02 20.36 19.23
N PHE A 197 1.58 20.52 17.99
CA PHE A 197 2.25 21.39 17.03
C PHE A 197 2.13 22.86 17.43
N LEU A 198 3.26 23.53 17.65
CA LEU A 198 3.32 24.97 17.98
C LEU A 198 2.99 25.81 16.74
N THR A 199 1.69 25.96 16.44
CA THR A 199 1.19 26.64 15.23
C THR A 199 0.77 28.10 15.45
N GLY A 200 1.04 28.64 16.63
CA GLY A 200 0.64 30.00 16.98
C GLY A 200 1.42 31.07 16.23
N ARG A 201 0.72 32.12 15.82
CA ARG A 201 1.28 33.24 15.04
C ARG A 201 1.51 34.46 15.91
N ILE A 202 0.83 34.54 17.05
CA ILE A 202 0.87 35.70 17.93
C ILE A 202 1.85 35.44 19.07
N ASN A 203 2.68 36.46 19.33
CA ASN A 203 3.61 36.47 20.44
C ASN A 203 3.63 37.83 21.13
N GLY A 204 3.97 37.82 22.42
CA GLY A 204 3.85 38.99 23.27
C GLY A 204 4.25 38.73 24.72
N ILE A 205 3.93 39.71 25.56
CA ILE A 205 4.16 39.68 27.00
C ILE A 205 2.81 39.72 27.69
N TYR A 206 2.68 38.92 28.75
CA TYR A 206 1.49 38.81 29.58
C TYR A 206 1.87 38.97 31.04
N THR A 207 1.04 39.67 31.80
CA THR A 207 1.16 39.74 33.24
C THR A 207 -0.20 39.98 33.89
N TRP A 208 -0.31 39.65 35.17
CA TRP A 208 -1.50 39.93 35.97
C TRP A 208 -1.21 41.03 36.97
N GLY A 209 -2.13 42.00 37.04
CA GLY A 209 -2.05 43.12 37.95
C GLY A 209 -1.06 44.23 37.53
N ALA A 210 -1.11 45.32 38.28
CA ALA A 210 -0.29 46.51 38.07
C ALA A 210 1.07 46.40 38.77
N GLY A 211 2.04 47.23 38.35
CA GLY A 211 3.34 47.38 39.01
C GLY A 211 4.45 46.50 38.44
N LYS A 212 4.23 45.90 37.26
CA LYS A 212 5.21 45.04 36.58
C LYS A 212 5.95 45.85 35.53
N GLN A 213 7.28 45.82 35.57
CA GLN A 213 8.13 46.71 34.79
C GLN A 213 9.02 45.90 33.86
N PHE A 214 9.15 46.34 32.60
CA PHE A 214 9.90 45.67 31.54
C PHE A 214 10.88 46.63 30.84
N TRP A 215 12.07 46.13 30.50
CA TRP A 215 13.11 46.85 29.74
C TRP A 215 13.72 45.98 28.65
N ASP A 216 14.47 46.59 27.73
CA ASP A 216 15.33 45.90 26.77
C ASP A 216 14.63 44.79 25.97
N ILE A 217 13.35 45.00 25.62
CA ILE A 217 12.54 44.00 24.92
C ILE A 217 13.11 43.77 23.52
N LYS A 218 13.61 42.56 23.28
CA LYS A 218 14.28 42.13 22.05
C LYS A 218 13.67 40.83 21.54
N LEU A 219 13.67 40.71 20.22
CA LEU A 219 13.23 39.53 19.50
C LEU A 219 14.35 39.04 18.57
N TYR A 220 14.73 37.79 18.70
CA TYR A 220 15.81 37.16 17.95
C TYR A 220 15.21 36.14 16.98
N PRO A 221 15.22 36.39 15.66
CA PRO A 221 14.87 35.35 14.69
C PRO A 221 16.01 34.33 14.58
N ARG A 222 15.71 33.03 14.43
CA ARG A 222 16.78 32.02 14.18
C ARG A 222 17.42 32.24 12.81
N ARG A 223 18.74 32.04 12.70
CA ARG A 223 19.38 31.87 11.38
C ARG A 223 19.01 30.48 10.87
N MET A 224 18.31 30.38 9.74
CA MET A 224 18.08 29.08 9.09
C MET A 224 19.43 28.50 8.63
N LYS A 225 20.00 27.64 9.46
CA LYS A 225 20.93 26.62 9.02
C LYS A 225 20.29 25.28 9.32
N ASP A 226 20.18 24.48 8.26
CA ASP A 226 19.69 23.10 8.24
C ASP A 226 18.21 22.96 8.68
N VAL A 227 17.34 22.98 7.65
CA VAL A 227 15.91 22.60 7.56
C VAL A 227 15.03 22.87 8.79
N ASP A 228 14.08 23.79 8.63
CA ASP A 228 13.09 24.14 9.66
C ASP A 228 12.16 22.95 10.01
N ILE A 229 11.93 22.71 11.31
CA ILE A 229 11.03 21.67 11.83
C ILE A 229 9.60 21.85 11.30
N GLU A 230 9.19 23.08 11.00
CA GLU A 230 7.91 23.38 10.36
C GLU A 230 7.86 22.76 8.96
N LEU A 231 8.90 22.90 8.14
CA LEU A 231 8.97 22.30 6.80
C LEU A 231 8.95 20.76 6.86
N GLU A 232 9.76 20.16 7.74
CA GLU A 232 9.78 18.69 7.91
C GLU A 232 8.41 18.14 8.29
N SER A 233 7.67 18.90 9.09
CA SER A 233 6.37 18.45 9.58
C SER A 233 5.27 18.59 8.55
N VAL A 234 5.31 19.65 7.74
CA VAL A 234 4.44 19.75 6.57
C VAL A 234 4.78 18.64 5.57
N ASP A 235 6.06 18.33 5.35
CA ASP A 235 6.51 17.26 4.46
C ASP A 235 6.04 15.87 4.94
N ARG A 236 5.98 15.63 6.27
CA ARG A 236 5.36 14.42 6.85
C ARG A 236 3.87 14.29 6.54
N LEU A 237 3.11 15.38 6.55
CA LEU A 237 1.70 15.35 6.14
C LEU A 237 1.55 15.20 4.63
N LEU A 238 2.34 15.94 3.85
CA LEU A 238 2.35 15.88 2.40
C LEU A 238 2.65 14.48 1.88
N SER A 239 3.66 13.81 2.43
CA SER A 239 4.03 12.44 2.03
C SER A 239 2.89 11.44 2.21
N LYS A 240 2.11 11.55 3.30
CA LYS A 240 0.90 10.73 3.51
C LYS A 240 -0.15 10.98 2.43
N ILE A 241 -0.36 12.24 2.04
CA ILE A 241 -1.31 12.61 0.98
C ILE A 241 -0.83 12.11 -0.38
N VAL A 242 0.46 12.28 -0.71
CA VAL A 242 1.02 11.84 -2.00
C VAL A 242 0.97 10.32 -2.14
N TYR A 243 1.14 9.57 -1.05
CA TYR A 243 1.11 8.11 -1.07
C TYR A 243 -0.32 7.53 -1.02
N GLU A 244 -1.20 8.09 -0.18
CA GLU A 244 -2.58 7.63 0.03
C GLU A 244 -3.58 8.80 -0.06
N PRO A 245 -3.74 9.44 -1.24
CA PRO A 245 -4.54 10.65 -1.38
C PRO A 245 -6.01 10.45 -0.98
N MET A 246 -6.59 9.28 -1.26
CA MET A 246 -7.97 8.96 -0.87
C MET A 246 -8.20 8.98 0.64
N LYS A 247 -7.21 8.56 1.44
CA LYS A 247 -7.32 8.46 2.91
C LYS A 247 -6.97 9.77 3.61
N PHE A 248 -6.03 10.53 3.05
CA PHE A 248 -5.46 11.71 3.71
C PHE A 248 -5.86 13.04 3.07
N SER A 249 -6.72 13.05 2.04
CA SER A 249 -7.22 14.25 1.34
C SER A 249 -7.70 15.37 2.28
N ARG A 250 -8.32 15.03 3.42
CA ARG A 250 -8.78 15.98 4.44
C ARG A 250 -7.67 16.88 5.01
N TYR A 251 -6.41 16.45 4.94
CA TYR A 251 -5.25 17.22 5.40
C TYR A 251 -4.69 18.17 4.34
N SER A 252 -5.17 18.12 3.09
CA SER A 252 -4.68 18.97 2.00
C SER A 252 -4.77 20.46 2.32
N GLU A 253 -5.89 20.91 2.91
CA GLU A 253 -6.08 22.32 3.26
C GLU A 253 -5.16 22.78 4.40
N VAL A 254 -4.88 21.88 5.35
CA VAL A 254 -3.91 22.13 6.42
C VAL A 254 -2.51 22.34 5.82
N VAL A 255 -2.10 21.45 4.90
CA VAL A 255 -0.82 21.55 4.20
C VAL A 255 -0.72 22.84 3.39
N ARG A 256 -1.77 23.21 2.62
CA ARG A 256 -1.81 24.49 1.87
C ARG A 256 -1.65 25.69 2.79
N THR A 257 -2.40 25.70 3.89
CA THR A 257 -2.37 26.78 4.88
C THR A 257 -0.99 26.93 5.50
N MET A 258 -0.38 25.82 5.92
CA MET A 258 0.97 25.82 6.50
C MET A 258 2.00 26.36 5.50
N PHE A 259 2.02 25.86 4.26
CA PHE A 259 2.93 26.37 3.23
C PHE A 259 2.69 27.84 2.89
N LYS A 260 1.44 28.30 2.82
CA LYS A 260 1.11 29.72 2.61
C LYS A 260 1.65 30.60 3.73
N ASN A 261 1.58 30.15 4.97
CA ASN A 261 2.15 30.88 6.11
C ASN A 261 3.67 30.98 6.02
N ILE A 262 4.35 29.89 5.64
CA ILE A 262 5.81 29.90 5.45
C ILE A 262 6.18 30.86 4.30
N LEU A 263 5.47 30.83 3.17
CA LEU A 263 5.69 31.79 2.07
C LEU A 263 5.55 33.25 2.52
N HIS A 264 4.57 33.54 3.39
CA HIS A 264 4.38 34.87 3.94
C HIS A 264 5.51 35.28 4.90
N ALA A 265 5.95 34.37 5.76
CA ALA A 265 7.04 34.60 6.69
C ALA A 265 8.37 34.88 5.98
N TYR A 266 8.60 34.24 4.83
CA TYR A 266 9.81 34.35 4.02
C TYR A 266 9.54 35.05 2.69
N SER A 267 8.84 36.19 2.70
CA SER A 267 8.32 36.87 1.49
C SER A 267 9.36 37.27 0.43
N TYR A 268 10.65 37.32 0.78
CA TYR A 268 11.74 37.73 -0.10
C TYR A 268 12.78 36.62 -0.38
N ASP A 269 12.51 35.39 0.07
CA ASP A 269 13.42 34.26 -0.11
C ASP A 269 12.99 33.38 -1.29
N ASP A 270 13.57 33.65 -2.46
CA ASP A 270 13.27 32.89 -3.68
C ASP A 270 13.62 31.40 -3.56
N PHE A 271 14.59 31.02 -2.72
CA PHE A 271 14.96 29.61 -2.51
C PHE A 271 13.83 28.87 -1.78
N ILE A 272 13.33 29.44 -0.69
CA ILE A 272 12.21 28.87 0.08
C ILE A 272 10.93 28.86 -0.75
N HIS A 273 10.68 29.90 -1.55
CA HIS A 273 9.50 29.96 -2.42
C HIS A 273 9.52 28.82 -3.44
N ASN A 274 10.66 28.58 -4.09
CA ASN A 274 10.82 27.47 -5.03
C ASN A 274 10.58 26.11 -4.36
N LEU A 275 11.13 25.92 -3.16
CA LEU A 275 10.99 24.69 -2.37
C LEU A 275 9.51 24.37 -2.05
N ILE A 276 8.76 25.40 -1.67
CA ILE A 276 7.33 25.31 -1.31
C ILE A 276 6.46 25.13 -2.55
N TYR A 277 6.71 25.87 -3.64
CA TYR A 277 5.93 25.72 -4.86
C TYR A 277 6.07 24.33 -5.48
N LEU A 278 7.24 23.69 -5.39
CA LEU A 278 7.41 22.29 -5.79
C LEU A 278 6.54 21.34 -4.95
N ARG A 279 6.52 21.53 -3.61
CA ARG A 279 5.70 20.73 -2.68
C ARG A 279 4.20 20.90 -2.93
N LEU A 280 3.77 22.14 -3.14
CA LEU A 280 2.38 22.45 -3.49
C LEU A 280 2.00 21.83 -4.84
N ALA A 281 2.87 21.90 -5.86
CA ALA A 281 2.61 21.22 -7.13
C ALA A 281 2.47 19.70 -6.98
N HIS A 282 3.27 19.07 -6.11
CA HIS A 282 3.11 17.65 -5.77
C HIS A 282 1.79 17.35 -5.06
N LEU A 283 1.39 18.21 -4.11
CA LEU A 283 0.10 18.10 -3.43
C LEU A 283 -1.06 18.14 -4.43
N GLU A 284 -1.09 19.16 -5.29
CA GLU A 284 -2.21 19.35 -6.22
C GLU A 284 -2.26 18.25 -7.28
N LEU A 285 -1.10 17.76 -7.72
CA LEU A 285 -1.04 16.59 -8.61
C LEU A 285 -1.62 15.34 -7.94
N ALA A 286 -1.40 15.13 -6.64
CA ALA A 286 -1.98 14.01 -5.88
C ALA A 286 -3.50 14.18 -5.64
N MET A 287 -3.98 15.43 -5.64
CA MET A 287 -5.39 15.79 -5.45
C MET A 287 -6.17 15.90 -6.78
N ASP A 288 -5.58 15.48 -7.90
CA ASP A 288 -6.16 15.61 -9.25
C ASP A 288 -6.47 17.08 -9.68
N ASP A 289 -5.83 18.11 -9.07
CA ASP A 289 -5.94 19.53 -9.48
C ASP A 289 -4.73 19.97 -10.31
N PHE A 290 -4.73 19.60 -11.58
CA PHE A 290 -3.59 19.81 -12.47
C PHE A 290 -3.39 21.27 -12.87
N ASN A 291 -4.44 22.09 -12.86
CA ASN A 291 -4.33 23.51 -13.20
C ASN A 291 -3.65 24.27 -12.07
N LEU A 292 -3.97 23.96 -10.82
CA LEU A 292 -3.32 24.57 -9.68
C LEU A 292 -1.87 24.08 -9.53
N ALA A 293 -1.60 22.79 -9.81
CA ALA A 293 -0.23 22.28 -9.89
C ALA A 293 0.61 23.06 -10.91
N ASP A 294 0.09 23.27 -12.12
CA ASP A 294 0.76 24.03 -13.18
C ASP A 294 0.99 25.49 -12.77
N SER A 295 0.01 26.11 -12.11
CA SER A 295 0.14 27.48 -11.57
C SER A 295 1.25 27.62 -10.54
N TYR A 296 1.51 26.61 -9.72
CA TYR A 296 2.65 26.63 -8.80
C TYR A 296 3.97 26.43 -9.54
N LEU A 297 4.03 25.53 -10.52
CA LEU A 297 5.23 25.31 -11.33
C LEU A 297 5.62 26.53 -12.16
N SER A 298 4.66 27.34 -12.60
CA SER A 298 4.92 28.58 -13.35
C SER A 298 5.48 29.71 -12.47
N LYS A 299 5.37 29.61 -11.14
CA LYS A 299 5.93 30.60 -10.18
C LYS A 299 7.38 30.35 -9.83
N LEU A 300 7.95 29.21 -10.25
CA LEU A 300 9.34 28.85 -9.95
C LEU A 300 10.32 29.82 -10.62
N LYS A 301 11.22 30.39 -9.82
CA LYS A 301 12.32 31.25 -10.27
C LYS A 301 13.63 30.48 -10.20
N LEU A 302 13.87 29.62 -11.18
CA LEU A 302 15.05 28.75 -11.23
C LEU A 302 16.06 29.24 -12.28
N ARG A 303 17.35 29.24 -11.95
CA ARG A 303 18.43 29.52 -12.92
C ARG A 303 18.58 28.41 -13.96
N LYS A 304 18.32 27.16 -13.55
CA LYS A 304 18.33 25.96 -14.38
C LYS A 304 17.31 24.97 -13.82
N GLU A 305 16.52 24.35 -14.69
CA GLU A 305 15.54 23.36 -14.27
C GLU A 305 16.24 22.06 -13.85
N SER A 306 15.98 21.60 -12.63
CA SER A 306 16.43 20.29 -12.15
C SER A 306 15.68 19.14 -12.84
N HIS A 307 16.22 17.93 -12.76
CA HIS A 307 15.53 16.72 -13.24
C HIS A 307 14.13 16.58 -12.63
N GLU A 308 14.02 16.79 -11.31
CA GLU A 308 12.75 16.72 -10.57
C GLU A 308 11.73 17.74 -11.08
N THR A 309 12.16 18.98 -11.32
CA THR A 309 11.27 20.04 -11.83
C THR A 309 10.75 19.70 -13.22
N LEU A 310 11.64 19.28 -14.13
CA LEU A 310 11.26 18.87 -15.48
C LEU A 310 10.31 17.67 -15.47
N LEU A 311 10.59 16.67 -14.64
CA LEU A 311 9.77 15.48 -14.51
C LEU A 311 8.37 15.84 -14.01
N LEU A 312 8.27 16.69 -12.99
CA LEU A 312 7.00 17.14 -12.44
C LEU A 312 6.18 17.95 -13.46
N LYS A 313 6.82 18.86 -14.20
CA LYS A 313 6.18 19.57 -15.31
C LYS A 313 5.68 18.61 -16.40
N ALA A 314 6.49 17.60 -16.75
CA ALA A 314 6.11 16.60 -17.76
C ALA A 314 4.86 15.81 -17.35
N ARG A 315 4.76 15.45 -16.06
CA ARG A 315 3.59 14.78 -15.48
C ARG A 315 2.35 15.68 -15.51
N VAL A 316 2.46 16.93 -15.06
CA VAL A 316 1.34 17.88 -15.05
C VAL A 316 0.83 18.12 -16.48
N ALA A 317 1.73 18.33 -17.45
CA ALA A 317 1.37 18.45 -18.86
C ALA A 317 0.61 17.22 -19.37
N PHE A 318 1.09 16.01 -19.04
CA PHE A 318 0.40 14.76 -19.39
C PHE A 318 -1.01 14.70 -18.81
N MET A 319 -1.17 14.99 -17.51
CA MET A 319 -2.47 14.93 -16.83
C MET A 319 -3.47 15.96 -17.35
N LYS A 320 -2.98 17.13 -17.81
CA LYS A 320 -3.80 18.15 -18.49
C LYS A 320 -4.16 17.78 -19.94
N GLY A 321 -3.55 16.75 -20.51
CA GLY A 321 -3.74 16.36 -21.91
C GLY A 321 -2.85 17.12 -22.92
N ASP A 322 -1.88 17.90 -22.45
CA ASP A 322 -0.84 18.49 -23.31
C ASP A 322 0.29 17.48 -23.54
N PHE A 323 -0.01 16.50 -24.39
CA PHE A 323 0.86 15.36 -24.64
C PHE A 323 2.13 15.72 -25.40
N ASP A 324 2.11 16.75 -26.25
CA ASP A 324 3.29 17.23 -26.97
C ASP A 324 4.28 17.91 -26.04
N LEU A 325 3.80 18.80 -25.15
CA LEU A 325 4.64 19.40 -24.11
C LEU A 325 5.21 18.32 -23.19
N SER A 326 4.38 17.39 -22.73
CA SER A 326 4.81 16.27 -21.89
C SER A 326 5.93 15.47 -22.55
N LYS A 327 5.76 15.07 -23.82
CA LYS A 327 6.77 14.37 -24.61
C LYS A 327 8.08 15.15 -24.70
N ASN A 328 8.03 16.45 -24.97
CA ASN A 328 9.23 17.29 -25.08
C ASN A 328 9.97 17.38 -23.73
N LEU A 329 9.25 17.54 -22.62
CA LEU A 329 9.83 17.59 -21.28
C LEU A 329 10.43 16.24 -20.87
N PHE A 330 9.76 15.12 -21.13
CA PHE A 330 10.33 13.79 -20.91
C PHE A 330 11.57 13.54 -21.77
N SER A 331 11.58 13.99 -23.02
CA SER A 331 12.78 13.95 -23.87
C SER A 331 13.94 14.71 -23.25
N ASN A 332 13.68 15.90 -22.69
CA ASN A 332 14.69 16.68 -21.98
C ASN A 332 15.21 15.96 -20.74
N CYS A 333 14.35 15.28 -19.97
CA CYS A 333 14.78 14.43 -18.85
C CYS A 333 15.76 13.34 -19.32
N ILE A 334 15.40 12.59 -20.36
CA ILE A 334 16.22 11.47 -20.86
C ILE A 334 17.56 11.92 -21.45
N ASN A 335 17.56 13.05 -22.18
CA ASN A 335 18.74 13.56 -22.86
C ASN A 335 19.71 14.26 -21.91
N ASN A 336 19.20 15.08 -20.99
CA ASN A 336 20.03 15.92 -20.13
C ASN A 336 20.42 15.22 -18.82
N TYR A 337 19.67 14.20 -18.37
CA TYR A 337 19.85 13.56 -17.06
C TYR A 337 20.02 12.03 -17.16
N LYS A 338 21.12 11.59 -17.79
CA LYS A 338 21.40 10.18 -18.05
C LYS A 338 21.35 9.28 -16.80
N ASN A 339 21.83 9.77 -15.65
CA ASN A 339 21.83 9.03 -14.38
C ASN A 339 20.42 8.82 -13.78
N PHE A 340 19.41 9.56 -14.27
CA PHE A 340 18.03 9.52 -13.77
C PHE A 340 17.06 8.89 -14.79
N ARG A 341 17.57 8.19 -15.81
CA ARG A 341 16.74 7.51 -16.82
C ARG A 341 15.80 6.47 -16.22
N VAL A 342 16.25 5.72 -15.22
CA VAL A 342 15.40 4.74 -14.50
C VAL A 342 14.24 5.42 -13.77
N ALA A 343 14.50 6.55 -13.10
CA ALA A 343 13.43 7.32 -12.44
C ALA A 343 12.44 7.88 -13.47
N THR A 344 12.95 8.39 -14.59
CA THR A 344 12.13 8.94 -15.68
C THR A 344 11.24 7.88 -16.32
N THR A 345 11.78 6.69 -16.61
CA THR A 345 11.04 5.56 -17.18
C THR A 345 10.00 5.00 -16.22
N THR A 346 10.33 4.91 -14.93
CA THR A 346 9.38 4.50 -13.89
C THR A 346 8.17 5.43 -13.87
N GLU A 347 8.38 6.73 -14.08
CA GLU A 347 7.28 7.68 -14.13
C GLU A 347 6.46 7.57 -15.43
N ILE A 348 7.11 7.36 -16.58
CA ILE A 348 6.41 7.05 -17.84
C ILE A 348 5.54 5.80 -17.68
N GLU A 349 6.03 4.75 -17.01
CA GLU A 349 5.26 3.53 -16.74
C GLU A 349 3.98 3.83 -15.96
N LYS A 350 4.08 4.60 -14.87
CA LYS A 350 2.90 4.98 -14.07
C LYS A 350 1.89 5.75 -14.90
N LEU A 351 2.35 6.65 -15.76
CA LEU A 351 1.49 7.41 -16.66
C LEU A 351 0.79 6.48 -17.67
N LEU A 352 1.52 5.56 -18.30
CA LEU A 352 0.99 4.58 -19.25
C LEU A 352 -0.04 3.62 -18.61
N LYS A 353 0.10 3.32 -17.32
CA LYS A 353 -0.87 2.52 -16.54
C LYS A 353 -2.04 3.32 -15.96
N SER A 354 -2.03 4.65 -16.12
CA SER A 354 -3.07 5.50 -15.56
C SER A 354 -4.37 5.46 -16.38
N LYS A 355 -5.48 5.88 -15.75
CA LYS A 355 -6.77 6.08 -16.44
C LYS A 355 -6.71 7.09 -17.60
N TYR A 356 -5.68 7.95 -17.63
CA TYR A 356 -5.51 9.00 -18.63
C TYR A 356 -4.92 8.48 -19.95
N THR A 357 -4.33 7.28 -19.97
CA THR A 357 -3.68 6.70 -21.15
C THR A 357 -4.60 6.52 -22.35
N LYS A 358 -5.89 6.26 -22.11
CA LYS A 358 -6.89 6.06 -23.17
C LYS A 358 -7.07 7.28 -24.08
N LYS A 359 -6.62 8.47 -23.65
CA LYS A 359 -6.73 9.73 -24.39
C LYS A 359 -5.46 10.08 -25.18
N ILE A 360 -4.36 9.31 -25.02
CA ILE A 360 -3.10 9.64 -25.67
C ILE A 360 -3.21 9.39 -27.18
N PRO A 361 -2.81 10.34 -28.04
CA PRO A 361 -2.71 10.12 -29.48
C PRO A 361 -1.73 8.99 -29.83
N LYS A 362 -2.04 8.17 -30.85
CA LYS A 362 -1.23 7.01 -31.27
C LYS A 362 0.27 7.33 -31.40
N LYS A 363 0.61 8.45 -32.03
CA LYS A 363 2.01 8.89 -32.22
C LYS A 363 2.76 9.19 -30.91
N ILE A 364 2.05 9.71 -29.91
CA ILE A 364 2.65 10.01 -28.61
C ILE A 364 2.74 8.75 -27.76
N SER A 365 1.71 7.90 -27.80
CA SER A 365 1.74 6.58 -27.17
C SER A 365 2.92 5.75 -27.68
N HIS A 366 3.13 5.71 -28.99
CA HIS A 366 4.28 5.08 -29.64
C HIS A 366 5.61 5.55 -29.02
N TYR A 367 5.81 6.87 -28.93
CA TYR A 367 7.02 7.44 -28.32
C TYR A 367 7.22 6.96 -26.86
N PHE A 368 6.19 7.04 -26.03
CA PHE A 368 6.31 6.65 -24.62
C PHE A 368 6.61 5.16 -24.46
N TRP A 369 5.98 4.30 -25.27
CA TRP A 369 6.28 2.86 -25.28
C TRP A 369 7.68 2.56 -25.79
N THR A 370 8.17 3.24 -26.82
CA THR A 370 9.56 3.11 -27.28
C THR A 370 10.55 3.47 -26.17
N ILE A 371 10.38 4.63 -25.53
CA ILE A 371 11.28 5.09 -24.45
C ILE A 371 11.20 4.17 -23.24
N TYR A 372 9.99 3.78 -22.81
CA TYR A 372 9.83 2.85 -21.70
C TYR A 372 10.59 1.55 -21.96
N THR A 373 10.41 0.96 -23.14
CA THR A 373 11.03 -0.30 -23.55
C THR A 373 12.55 -0.19 -23.67
N GLU A 374 13.07 0.89 -24.27
CA GLU A 374 14.52 1.08 -24.48
C GLU A 374 15.29 1.24 -23.17
N TYR A 375 14.68 1.85 -22.15
CA TYR A 375 15.36 2.25 -20.92
C TYR A 375 14.91 1.50 -19.67
N SER A 376 13.96 0.57 -19.76
CA SER A 376 13.63 -0.38 -18.70
C SER A 376 14.69 -1.49 -18.62
N GLN A 377 15.89 -1.14 -18.14
CA GLN A 377 17.00 -2.09 -17.96
C GLN A 377 16.90 -2.74 -16.58
N GLY A 378 16.46 -4.01 -16.51
CA GLY A 378 16.58 -4.83 -15.29
C GLY A 378 15.49 -5.88 -15.12
N ASP A 379 14.24 -5.56 -15.45
CA ASP A 379 13.12 -6.48 -15.31
C ASP A 379 12.67 -6.94 -16.68
N ARG A 380 13.15 -8.11 -17.11
CA ARG A 380 12.75 -8.78 -18.37
C ARG A 380 11.26 -9.16 -18.41
N LYS A 381 10.33 -8.52 -17.68
CA LYS A 381 8.93 -8.95 -17.53
C LYS A 381 7.95 -7.85 -17.10
N VAL A 382 7.61 -6.84 -17.90
CA VAL A 382 6.52 -5.92 -17.48
C VAL A 382 5.79 -5.22 -18.64
N TYR A 383 4.78 -5.85 -19.26
CA TYR A 383 3.84 -5.13 -20.17
C TYR A 383 2.36 -5.47 -19.92
N ILE A 384 2.04 -5.88 -18.69
CA ILE A 384 0.66 -6.18 -18.29
C ILE A 384 -0.07 -4.85 -18.04
N ASP A 385 -1.29 -4.72 -18.61
CA ASP A 385 -2.29 -3.69 -18.25
C ASP A 385 -1.88 -2.22 -18.53
N GLY A 386 -1.54 -1.92 -19.79
CA GLY A 386 -1.12 -0.57 -20.24
C GLY A 386 -2.07 0.14 -21.21
N ASN A 387 -3.27 -0.42 -21.45
CA ASN A 387 -4.14 -0.01 -22.57
C ASN A 387 -3.41 -0.02 -23.93
N LEU A 388 -2.44 -0.91 -24.12
CA LEU A 388 -1.65 -1.00 -25.34
C LEU A 388 -2.53 -1.47 -26.50
N THR A 389 -2.51 -0.78 -27.64
CA THR A 389 -3.33 -1.14 -28.83
C THR A 389 -2.49 -1.55 -30.04
N SER A 390 -1.20 -1.22 -30.06
CA SER A 390 -0.27 -1.48 -31.16
C SER A 390 1.11 -1.84 -30.65
N LEU A 391 1.79 -2.76 -31.33
CA LEU A 391 3.18 -3.17 -31.06
C LEU A 391 4.20 -2.53 -32.02
N GLU A 392 3.76 -1.63 -32.89
CA GLU A 392 4.62 -0.99 -33.92
C GLU A 392 5.81 -0.22 -33.33
N PHE A 393 5.73 0.22 -32.07
CA PHE A 393 6.82 0.90 -31.37
C PHE A 393 8.09 0.06 -31.24
N LEU A 394 7.95 -1.28 -31.26
CA LEU A 394 9.08 -2.21 -31.24
C LEU A 394 10.00 -2.04 -32.45
N ASN A 395 9.50 -1.49 -33.56
CA ASN A 395 10.30 -1.20 -34.75
C ASN A 395 11.40 -0.17 -34.50
N ASP A 396 11.23 0.69 -33.49
CA ASP A 396 12.13 1.81 -33.20
C ASP A 396 12.99 1.55 -31.95
N VAL A 397 12.81 0.40 -31.29
CA VAL A 397 13.59 0.01 -30.11
C VAL A 397 14.89 -0.66 -30.59
N LYS A 398 16.04 -0.18 -30.10
CA LYS A 398 17.35 -0.71 -30.50
C LYS A 398 17.67 -2.07 -29.90
N ASP A 399 17.51 -2.20 -28.60
CA ASP A 399 17.80 -3.43 -27.84
C ASP A 399 16.49 -4.07 -27.39
N ILE A 400 15.88 -4.86 -28.27
CA ILE A 400 14.56 -5.44 -28.05
C ILE A 400 14.68 -6.67 -27.11
N PRO A 401 13.89 -6.74 -26.01
CA PRO A 401 13.87 -7.92 -25.15
C PRO A 401 13.27 -9.13 -25.88
N ASN A 402 13.50 -10.34 -25.35
CA ASN A 402 12.89 -11.57 -25.88
C ASN A 402 11.81 -12.15 -24.96
N TYR A 403 11.44 -11.43 -23.90
CA TYR A 403 10.35 -11.76 -23.00
C TYR A 403 9.34 -10.64 -23.04
N PHE A 404 8.12 -10.97 -23.47
CA PHE A 404 7.00 -10.07 -23.59
C PHE A 404 5.80 -10.62 -22.84
N ASP A 405 5.29 -9.84 -21.89
CA ASP A 405 4.00 -10.09 -21.28
C ASP A 405 3.05 -8.96 -21.63
N PHE A 406 2.38 -9.06 -22.78
CA PHE A 406 1.39 -8.12 -23.29
C PHE A 406 -0.04 -8.47 -22.86
N SER A 407 -0.21 -9.26 -21.80
CA SER A 407 -1.54 -9.66 -21.36
C SER A 407 -2.39 -8.49 -20.89
N LEU A 408 -3.72 -8.66 -20.98
CA LEU A 408 -4.73 -7.70 -20.52
C LEU A 408 -4.62 -6.33 -21.19
N ASN A 409 -4.40 -6.32 -22.51
CA ASN A 409 -4.38 -5.11 -23.34
C ASN A 409 -5.49 -5.13 -24.40
N ASP A 410 -5.49 -4.11 -25.28
CA ASP A 410 -6.45 -3.91 -26.36
C ASP A 410 -5.77 -4.06 -27.74
N ILE A 411 -4.74 -4.92 -27.83
CA ILE A 411 -3.91 -5.08 -29.02
C ILE A 411 -4.75 -5.66 -30.16
N VAL A 412 -4.66 -5.02 -31.32
CA VAL A 412 -5.37 -5.43 -32.55
C VAL A 412 -4.47 -6.18 -33.51
N SER A 413 -3.18 -5.83 -33.53
CA SER A 413 -2.20 -6.39 -34.46
C SER A 413 -0.88 -6.67 -33.75
N LEU A 414 -0.24 -7.76 -34.16
CA LEU A 414 1.06 -8.21 -33.67
C LEU A 414 2.23 -7.59 -34.47
N SER A 415 1.95 -6.63 -35.37
CA SER A 415 2.95 -5.91 -36.17
C SER A 415 4.02 -5.26 -35.30
N GLY A 416 5.30 -5.48 -35.64
CA GLY A 416 6.46 -5.09 -34.83
C GLY A 416 7.17 -6.30 -34.21
N LEU A 417 6.48 -7.44 -34.05
CA LEU A 417 7.09 -8.70 -33.60
C LEU A 417 7.73 -9.52 -34.73
N ASP A 418 7.31 -9.29 -35.98
CA ASP A 418 7.76 -10.00 -37.19
C ASP A 418 9.26 -9.83 -37.50
N LYS A 419 9.89 -8.78 -36.96
CA LYS A 419 11.34 -8.56 -37.08
C LYS A 419 12.17 -9.37 -36.09
N LEU A 420 11.53 -9.95 -35.08
CA LEU A 420 12.23 -10.70 -34.03
C LEU A 420 12.47 -12.12 -34.52
N GLU A 421 13.74 -12.51 -34.52
CA GLU A 421 14.12 -13.89 -34.85
C GLU A 421 13.64 -14.87 -33.77
N LYS A 422 13.69 -14.44 -32.50
CA LYS A 422 13.38 -15.32 -31.36
C LYS A 422 12.72 -14.58 -30.19
N ILE A 423 11.65 -15.18 -29.69
CA ILE A 423 10.90 -14.78 -28.50
C ILE A 423 10.89 -15.95 -27.51
N GLN A 424 11.52 -15.76 -26.36
CA GLN A 424 11.57 -16.74 -25.28
C GLN A 424 10.21 -16.89 -24.58
N HIS A 425 9.48 -15.79 -24.45
CA HIS A 425 8.19 -15.76 -23.77
C HIS A 425 7.29 -14.71 -24.40
N LEU A 426 6.11 -15.12 -24.85
CA LEU A 426 5.10 -14.25 -25.42
C LEU A 426 3.75 -14.54 -24.75
N ASN A 427 3.29 -13.62 -23.91
CA ASN A 427 1.96 -13.68 -23.33
C ASN A 427 1.07 -12.61 -23.97
N LEU A 428 0.03 -13.06 -24.69
CA LEU A 428 -0.97 -12.25 -25.38
C LEU A 428 -2.35 -12.36 -24.71
N SER A 429 -2.43 -13.01 -23.54
CA SER A 429 -3.71 -13.39 -22.94
C SER A 429 -4.61 -12.17 -22.67
N GLY A 430 -5.91 -12.30 -22.88
CA GLY A 430 -6.90 -11.23 -22.67
C GLY A 430 -7.04 -10.22 -23.82
N ASN A 431 -6.17 -10.26 -24.84
CA ASN A 431 -6.29 -9.40 -26.02
C ASN A 431 -7.34 -9.95 -27.01
N LYS A 432 -8.61 -9.65 -26.75
CA LYS A 432 -9.75 -10.19 -27.51
C LYS A 432 -9.78 -9.76 -28.99
N LYS A 433 -9.05 -8.71 -29.38
CA LYS A 433 -9.03 -8.20 -30.76
C LYS A 433 -7.99 -8.91 -31.65
N ILE A 434 -7.12 -9.74 -31.09
CA ILE A 434 -6.17 -10.54 -31.87
C ILE A 434 -6.88 -11.77 -32.44
N LEU A 435 -6.72 -11.98 -33.76
CA LEU A 435 -7.45 -13.02 -34.50
C LEU A 435 -6.56 -14.18 -34.97
N ASP A 436 -5.29 -13.93 -35.27
CA ASP A 436 -4.36 -14.93 -35.77
C ASP A 436 -2.91 -14.63 -35.39
N LEU A 437 -2.01 -15.56 -35.71
CA LEU A 437 -0.58 -15.48 -35.41
C LEU A 437 0.28 -15.39 -36.68
N LYS A 438 -0.30 -15.14 -37.86
CA LYS A 438 0.39 -15.24 -39.17
C LYS A 438 1.63 -14.37 -39.29
N ILE A 439 1.63 -13.22 -38.61
CA ILE A 439 2.77 -12.29 -38.60
C ILE A 439 4.03 -12.92 -37.98
N LEU A 440 3.89 -13.97 -37.16
CA LEU A 440 4.97 -14.64 -36.46
C LEU A 440 5.55 -15.83 -37.24
N GLN A 441 5.22 -15.97 -38.54
CA GLN A 441 5.58 -17.16 -39.33
C GLN A 441 7.08 -17.46 -39.37
N ASN A 442 7.90 -16.42 -39.26
CA ASN A 442 9.37 -16.49 -39.27
C ASN A 442 9.98 -16.27 -37.88
N THR A 443 9.15 -16.12 -36.84
CA THR A 443 9.59 -15.86 -35.47
C THR A 443 9.57 -17.14 -34.65
N ILE A 444 10.70 -17.46 -34.02
CA ILE A 444 10.81 -18.61 -33.12
C ILE A 444 10.19 -18.23 -31.77
N VAL A 445 9.15 -18.94 -31.34
CA VAL A 445 8.49 -18.71 -30.03
C VAL A 445 8.66 -19.94 -29.13
N GLU A 446 9.34 -19.78 -27.99
CA GLU A 446 9.55 -20.91 -27.04
C GLU A 446 8.38 -21.12 -26.09
N LYS A 447 7.73 -20.04 -25.63
CA LYS A 447 6.61 -20.09 -24.68
C LYS A 447 5.51 -19.13 -25.13
N LEU A 448 4.33 -19.66 -25.41
CA LEU A 448 3.20 -18.89 -25.93
C LEU A 448 1.99 -19.02 -25.02
N TYR A 449 1.39 -17.89 -24.65
CA TYR A 449 0.16 -17.80 -23.88
C TYR A 449 -0.84 -16.94 -24.65
N ILE A 450 -2.01 -17.49 -24.97
CA ILE A 450 -3.04 -16.80 -25.76
C ILE A 450 -4.42 -16.88 -25.10
N SER A 451 -4.51 -17.19 -23.81
CA SER A 451 -5.77 -17.37 -23.10
C SER A 451 -6.70 -16.16 -23.25
N GLU A 452 -8.01 -16.39 -23.39
CA GLU A 452 -9.03 -15.34 -23.56
C GLU A 452 -8.76 -14.39 -24.76
N THR A 453 -8.09 -14.88 -25.80
CA THR A 453 -8.02 -14.22 -27.13
C THR A 453 -9.05 -14.82 -28.09
N ASN A 454 -9.16 -14.27 -29.30
CA ASN A 454 -9.98 -14.83 -30.38
C ASN A 454 -9.15 -15.65 -31.40
N ILE A 455 -7.94 -16.06 -31.02
CA ILE A 455 -7.08 -16.90 -31.85
C ILE A 455 -7.63 -18.34 -31.84
N LYS A 456 -8.02 -18.84 -33.01
CA LYS A 456 -8.66 -20.16 -33.16
C LYS A 456 -7.74 -21.27 -33.70
N SER A 457 -6.57 -20.91 -34.22
CA SER A 457 -5.57 -21.83 -34.78
C SER A 457 -4.16 -21.33 -34.47
N LEU A 458 -3.18 -22.23 -34.46
CA LEU A 458 -1.74 -21.91 -34.37
C LEU A 458 -1.07 -21.75 -35.75
N GLU A 459 -1.86 -21.68 -36.83
CA GLU A 459 -1.33 -21.32 -38.15
C GLU A 459 -0.55 -20.00 -38.05
N GLY A 460 0.69 -20.00 -38.54
CA GLY A 460 1.53 -18.81 -38.53
C GLY A 460 2.62 -18.74 -37.46
N ILE A 461 2.86 -19.78 -36.66
CA ILE A 461 4.05 -19.83 -35.77
C ILE A 461 5.01 -20.96 -36.14
N GLY A 462 6.31 -20.74 -35.90
CA GLY A 462 7.35 -21.75 -36.08
C GLY A 462 7.12 -22.98 -35.18
N LYS A 463 7.08 -24.16 -35.79
CA LYS A 463 6.64 -25.41 -35.14
C LYS A 463 7.69 -26.10 -34.26
N LYS A 464 8.98 -25.84 -34.49
CA LYS A 464 10.07 -26.70 -33.98
C LYS A 464 10.56 -26.38 -32.57
N ASP A 465 10.19 -25.23 -32.01
CA ASP A 465 10.84 -24.70 -30.80
C ASP A 465 9.88 -24.43 -29.62
N LEU A 466 8.58 -24.62 -29.80
CA LEU A 466 7.59 -24.37 -28.76
C LEU A 466 7.69 -25.43 -27.66
N VAL A 467 8.08 -25.00 -26.46
CA VAL A 467 8.22 -25.86 -25.27
C VAL A 467 7.01 -25.74 -24.35
N LEU A 468 6.35 -24.59 -24.35
CA LEU A 468 5.14 -24.34 -23.55
C LEU A 468 4.07 -23.63 -24.37
N PHE A 469 2.87 -24.18 -24.33
CA PHE A 469 1.69 -23.58 -24.93
C PHE A 469 0.53 -23.53 -23.94
N SER A 470 -0.09 -22.35 -23.81
CA SER A 470 -1.25 -22.13 -22.95
C SER A 470 -2.35 -21.36 -23.68
N SER A 471 -3.55 -21.93 -23.69
CA SER A 471 -4.75 -21.36 -24.29
C SER A 471 -5.98 -21.78 -23.48
N LEU A 472 -6.48 -20.89 -22.64
CA LEU A 472 -7.74 -21.06 -21.91
C LEU A 472 -8.85 -20.23 -22.58
N LYS A 473 -10.03 -20.83 -22.80
CA LYS A 473 -11.23 -20.11 -23.29
C LYS A 473 -11.02 -19.38 -24.65
N CYS A 474 -10.30 -19.98 -25.59
CA CYS A 474 -10.05 -19.39 -26.93
C CYS A 474 -10.96 -19.95 -28.03
N ASN A 475 -11.77 -20.97 -27.72
CA ASN A 475 -12.55 -21.73 -28.72
C ASN A 475 -11.66 -22.25 -29.87
N LEU A 476 -10.49 -22.81 -29.55
CA LEU A 476 -9.60 -23.44 -30.53
C LEU A 476 -10.33 -24.55 -31.28
N ASN A 477 -10.60 -24.34 -32.56
CA ASN A 477 -11.31 -25.31 -33.40
C ASN A 477 -10.36 -26.15 -34.27
N ASP A 478 -9.18 -25.63 -34.61
CA ASP A 478 -8.13 -26.36 -35.30
C ASP A 478 -6.98 -26.68 -34.35
N PHE A 479 -7.14 -27.81 -33.65
CA PHE A 479 -6.10 -28.38 -32.80
C PHE A 479 -5.11 -29.24 -33.60
N SER A 480 -5.33 -29.42 -34.90
CA SER A 480 -4.64 -30.44 -35.69
C SER A 480 -3.14 -30.17 -35.86
N ILE A 481 -2.77 -28.88 -35.83
CA ILE A 481 -1.40 -28.40 -35.96
C ILE A 481 -0.52 -28.75 -34.75
N ILE A 482 -1.12 -29.10 -33.59
CA ILE A 482 -0.32 -29.34 -32.37
C ILE A 482 0.61 -30.55 -32.49
N LYS A 483 0.27 -31.50 -33.38
CA LYS A 483 1.05 -32.72 -33.65
C LYS A 483 2.49 -32.45 -34.10
N ASP A 484 2.76 -31.26 -34.63
CA ASP A 484 4.07 -30.89 -35.16
C ASP A 484 5.01 -30.30 -34.09
N TYR A 485 4.52 -29.95 -32.89
CA TYR A 485 5.31 -29.31 -31.82
C TYR A 485 5.98 -30.34 -30.91
N LEU A 486 6.90 -31.12 -31.47
CA LEU A 486 7.50 -32.30 -30.82
C LEU A 486 8.29 -32.00 -29.52
N LEU A 487 8.73 -30.76 -29.32
CA LEU A 487 9.46 -30.33 -28.13
C LEU A 487 8.55 -29.86 -26.98
N LEU A 488 7.22 -29.89 -27.16
CA LEU A 488 6.27 -29.42 -26.18
C LEU A 488 6.36 -30.26 -24.89
N LYS A 489 6.61 -29.57 -23.77
CA LYS A 489 6.69 -30.17 -22.43
C LYS A 489 5.49 -29.80 -21.57
N ASN A 490 4.92 -28.63 -21.80
CA ASN A 490 3.83 -28.08 -21.01
C ASN A 490 2.71 -27.64 -21.94
N LEU A 491 1.55 -28.27 -21.81
CA LEU A 491 0.39 -27.98 -22.62
C LEU A 491 -0.82 -27.68 -21.72
N THR A 492 -1.36 -26.47 -21.84
CA THR A 492 -2.62 -26.07 -21.20
C THR A 492 -3.62 -25.66 -22.27
N VAL A 493 -4.71 -26.40 -22.42
CA VAL A 493 -5.79 -26.15 -23.40
C VAL A 493 -7.18 -26.34 -22.79
N ASP A 494 -7.31 -25.94 -21.52
CA ASP A 494 -8.56 -26.00 -20.78
C ASP A 494 -9.67 -25.19 -21.49
N SER A 495 -10.92 -25.66 -21.43
CA SER A 495 -12.09 -24.94 -21.94
C SER A 495 -12.04 -24.59 -23.45
N ASN A 496 -11.70 -25.54 -24.33
CA ASN A 496 -11.63 -25.33 -25.78
C ASN A 496 -12.56 -26.25 -26.60
N ASN A 497 -13.49 -26.97 -25.97
CA ASN A 497 -14.41 -27.90 -26.64
C ASN A 497 -13.70 -29.06 -27.39
N ILE A 498 -12.50 -29.43 -26.98
CA ILE A 498 -11.71 -30.50 -27.61
C ILE A 498 -12.39 -31.85 -27.37
N SER A 499 -12.68 -32.61 -28.42
CA SER A 499 -13.32 -33.93 -28.31
C SER A 499 -12.39 -35.11 -28.58
N SER A 500 -11.24 -34.86 -29.22
CA SER A 500 -10.23 -35.84 -29.60
C SER A 500 -8.84 -35.36 -29.21
N VAL A 501 -7.93 -36.30 -28.93
CA VAL A 501 -6.52 -36.03 -28.58
C VAL A 501 -5.56 -36.85 -29.44
N GLU A 502 -6.00 -37.32 -30.61
CA GLU A 502 -5.16 -38.08 -31.55
C GLU A 502 -3.89 -37.31 -31.95
N GLU A 503 -3.99 -35.99 -32.00
CA GLU A 503 -2.90 -35.09 -32.37
C GLU A 503 -1.83 -34.96 -31.28
N LEU A 504 -2.08 -35.48 -30.08
CA LEU A 504 -1.08 -35.60 -29.02
C LEU A 504 -0.19 -36.85 -29.17
N LYS A 505 -0.54 -37.78 -30.05
CA LYS A 505 0.22 -39.04 -30.29
C LYS A 505 1.72 -38.86 -30.56
N PRO A 506 2.19 -37.86 -31.32
CA PRO A 506 3.64 -37.68 -31.51
C PRO A 506 4.35 -36.98 -30.33
N LEU A 507 3.62 -36.40 -29.37
CA LEU A 507 4.17 -35.52 -28.33
C LEU A 507 4.71 -36.30 -27.11
N LYS A 508 5.78 -37.06 -27.34
CA LYS A 508 6.42 -37.92 -26.32
C LYS A 508 7.15 -37.17 -25.20
N SER A 509 7.37 -35.88 -25.38
CA SER A 509 8.11 -35.02 -24.44
C SER A 509 7.22 -34.31 -23.41
N LEU A 510 5.90 -34.54 -23.43
CA LEU A 510 4.97 -33.93 -22.47
C LEU A 510 5.30 -34.35 -21.03
N ILE A 511 5.40 -33.34 -20.17
CA ILE A 511 5.63 -33.47 -18.73
C ILE A 511 4.38 -33.01 -17.96
N SER A 512 3.70 -31.98 -18.46
CA SER A 512 2.48 -31.45 -17.85
C SER A 512 1.40 -31.25 -18.91
N LEU A 513 0.20 -31.77 -18.64
CA LEU A 513 -0.95 -31.69 -19.53
C LEU A 513 -2.20 -31.27 -18.76
N MET A 514 -2.67 -30.05 -19.02
CA MET A 514 -3.92 -29.51 -18.50
C MET A 514 -4.92 -29.39 -19.66
N ILE A 515 -5.99 -30.18 -19.62
CA ILE A 515 -7.00 -30.21 -20.69
C ILE A 515 -8.42 -30.38 -20.09
N ALA A 516 -8.65 -29.73 -18.96
CA ALA A 516 -9.92 -29.75 -18.25
C ALA A 516 -11.03 -29.00 -19.02
N ASN A 517 -12.29 -29.28 -18.70
CA ASN A 517 -13.46 -28.64 -19.32
C ASN A 517 -13.49 -28.81 -20.84
N ASN A 518 -13.37 -30.05 -21.30
CA ASN A 518 -13.41 -30.41 -22.71
C ASN A 518 -14.42 -31.56 -22.91
N GLN A 519 -14.39 -32.22 -24.06
CA GLN A 519 -15.36 -33.27 -24.44
C GLN A 519 -14.66 -34.62 -24.70
N ILE A 520 -13.49 -34.83 -24.10
CA ILE A 520 -12.61 -35.98 -24.35
C ILE A 520 -13.21 -37.26 -23.78
N LYS A 521 -13.17 -38.33 -24.57
CA LYS A 521 -13.60 -39.68 -24.16
C LYS A 521 -12.45 -40.68 -24.13
N ASN A 522 -11.60 -40.64 -25.15
CA ASN A 522 -10.47 -41.54 -25.32
C ASN A 522 -9.15 -40.81 -25.05
N ILE A 523 -8.34 -41.36 -24.15
CA ILE A 523 -7.01 -40.84 -23.80
C ILE A 523 -5.88 -41.77 -24.25
N SER A 524 -6.18 -42.87 -24.95
CA SER A 524 -5.18 -43.83 -25.44
C SER A 524 -4.09 -43.25 -26.35
N PRO A 525 -4.31 -42.16 -27.11
CA PRO A 525 -3.25 -41.57 -27.95
C PRO A 525 -2.12 -40.90 -27.16
N ILE A 526 -2.30 -40.62 -25.87
CA ILE A 526 -1.35 -39.83 -25.07
C ILE A 526 -0.22 -40.72 -24.54
N HIS A 527 1.01 -40.21 -24.60
CA HIS A 527 2.18 -40.79 -23.96
C HIS A 527 2.32 -40.32 -22.51
N PHE A 528 2.12 -41.23 -21.56
CA PHE A 528 2.07 -40.90 -20.12
C PHE A 528 3.40 -41.09 -19.39
N GLU A 529 4.41 -41.72 -20.00
CA GLU A 529 5.65 -42.16 -19.32
C GLU A 529 6.47 -41.01 -18.71
N ASN A 530 6.31 -39.79 -19.24
CA ASN A 530 6.99 -38.59 -18.77
C ASN A 530 6.09 -37.61 -18.00
N ILE A 531 4.78 -37.85 -17.95
CA ILE A 531 3.83 -36.94 -17.33
C ILE A 531 3.97 -36.99 -15.80
N THR A 532 4.11 -35.82 -15.18
CA THR A 532 4.20 -35.65 -13.73
C THR A 532 2.96 -34.97 -13.15
N THR A 533 2.29 -34.13 -13.95
CA THR A 533 1.08 -33.40 -13.55
C THR A 533 0.04 -33.47 -14.67
N LEU A 534 -1.17 -33.92 -14.32
CA LEU A 534 -2.24 -34.18 -15.29
C LEU A 534 -3.58 -33.67 -14.77
N ASN A 535 -4.30 -32.95 -15.60
CA ASN A 535 -5.67 -32.51 -15.31
C ASN A 535 -6.60 -32.81 -16.48
N PHE A 536 -7.51 -33.75 -16.26
CA PHE A 536 -8.59 -34.16 -17.16
C PHE A 536 -9.98 -33.84 -16.60
N SER A 537 -10.09 -33.04 -15.54
CA SER A 537 -11.36 -32.77 -14.90
C SER A 537 -12.40 -32.20 -15.89
N ASN A 538 -13.69 -32.47 -15.68
CA ASN A 538 -14.78 -32.02 -16.54
C ASN A 538 -14.60 -32.47 -18.01
N ASN A 539 -14.55 -33.78 -18.22
CA ASN A 539 -14.53 -34.43 -19.53
C ASN A 539 -15.56 -35.58 -19.57
N LYS A 540 -15.44 -36.49 -20.53
CA LYS A 540 -16.34 -37.65 -20.70
C LYS A 540 -15.57 -38.97 -20.64
N ILE A 541 -14.46 -39.02 -19.91
CA ILE A 541 -13.57 -40.18 -19.81
C ILE A 541 -14.21 -41.23 -18.92
N SER A 542 -14.24 -42.48 -19.37
CA SER A 542 -14.70 -43.63 -18.57
C SER A 542 -13.63 -44.71 -18.38
N ILE A 543 -12.63 -44.76 -19.27
CA ILE A 543 -11.56 -45.75 -19.24
C ILE A 543 -10.24 -45.02 -19.00
N ILE A 544 -9.56 -45.40 -17.92
CA ILE A 544 -8.28 -44.80 -17.51
C ILE A 544 -7.11 -45.80 -17.49
N SER A 545 -7.27 -47.02 -18.03
CA SER A 545 -6.18 -48.00 -18.13
C SER A 545 -4.91 -47.48 -18.84
N PRO A 546 -4.96 -46.53 -19.81
CA PRO A 546 -3.73 -45.94 -20.35
C PRO A 546 -2.85 -45.25 -19.29
N LEU A 547 -3.42 -44.79 -18.17
CA LEU A 547 -2.69 -44.14 -17.08
C LEU A 547 -1.80 -45.10 -16.28
N GLU A 548 -1.94 -46.43 -16.44
CA GLU A 548 -1.03 -47.41 -15.81
C GLU A 548 0.44 -47.19 -16.21
N LYS A 549 0.67 -46.58 -17.38
CA LYS A 549 2.01 -46.23 -17.89
C LYS A 549 2.58 -44.95 -17.28
N ALA A 550 1.80 -44.21 -16.50
CA ALA A 550 2.16 -42.90 -15.94
C ALA A 550 3.05 -43.03 -14.69
N VAL A 551 4.16 -43.76 -14.79
CA VAL A 551 5.03 -44.12 -13.64
C VAL A 551 5.67 -42.93 -12.93
N LYS A 552 5.71 -41.76 -13.57
CA LYS A 552 6.23 -40.49 -13.02
C LYS A 552 5.13 -39.56 -12.49
N LEU A 553 3.86 -39.94 -12.61
CA LEU A 553 2.72 -39.10 -12.26
C LEU A 553 2.69 -38.86 -10.74
N LYS A 554 2.60 -37.59 -10.36
CA LYS A 554 2.55 -37.14 -8.96
C LYS A 554 1.21 -36.53 -8.60
N ASP A 555 0.63 -35.77 -9.52
CA ASP A 555 -0.62 -35.04 -9.32
C ASP A 555 -1.60 -35.33 -10.45
N LEU A 556 -2.76 -35.87 -10.10
CA LEU A 556 -3.82 -36.25 -11.04
C LEU A 556 -5.16 -35.64 -10.63
N LYS A 557 -5.79 -34.92 -11.55
CA LYS A 557 -7.18 -34.49 -11.44
C LYS A 557 -8.02 -35.09 -12.55
N ILE A 558 -9.08 -35.81 -12.19
CA ILE A 558 -10.01 -36.51 -13.07
C ILE A 558 -11.46 -36.26 -12.65
N ASP A 559 -11.71 -35.15 -11.96
CA ASP A 559 -13.03 -34.81 -11.44
C ASP A 559 -14.08 -34.73 -12.56
N ASP A 560 -15.35 -34.93 -12.25
CA ASP A 560 -16.47 -34.73 -13.18
C ASP A 560 -16.25 -35.47 -14.52
N ASN A 561 -16.03 -36.78 -14.42
CA ASN A 561 -15.90 -37.70 -15.54
C ASN A 561 -16.88 -38.89 -15.36
N LYS A 562 -16.68 -39.98 -16.09
CA LYS A 562 -17.53 -41.19 -16.06
C LYS A 562 -16.76 -42.42 -15.56
N ILE A 563 -15.79 -42.21 -14.67
CA ILE A 563 -14.89 -43.25 -14.20
C ILE A 563 -15.57 -44.05 -13.09
N THR A 564 -15.46 -45.38 -13.16
CA THR A 564 -16.11 -46.27 -12.18
C THR A 564 -15.11 -46.98 -11.26
N SER A 565 -13.82 -47.02 -11.61
CA SER A 565 -12.77 -47.62 -10.76
C SER A 565 -11.43 -46.89 -10.91
N LEU A 566 -10.64 -46.86 -9.84
CA LEU A 566 -9.29 -46.30 -9.79
C LEU A 566 -8.17 -47.35 -9.86
N ASP A 567 -8.50 -48.63 -10.08
CA ASP A 567 -7.51 -49.74 -10.05
C ASP A 567 -6.28 -49.49 -10.96
N ALA A 568 -6.50 -48.89 -12.13
CA ALA A 568 -5.46 -48.55 -13.10
C ALA A 568 -4.40 -47.57 -12.57
N ILE A 569 -4.75 -46.74 -11.58
CA ILE A 569 -3.84 -45.73 -11.01
C ILE A 569 -3.45 -46.05 -9.57
N SER A 570 -4.13 -46.99 -8.90
CA SER A 570 -3.95 -47.24 -7.47
C SER A 570 -2.59 -47.82 -7.10
N LYS A 571 -1.82 -48.29 -8.09
CA LYS A 571 -0.47 -48.87 -7.93
C LYS A 571 0.65 -47.96 -8.43
N LEU A 572 0.35 -46.73 -8.87
CA LEU A 572 1.38 -45.82 -9.38
C LEU A 572 2.33 -45.40 -8.23
N PRO A 573 3.65 -45.61 -8.37
CA PRO A 573 4.58 -45.55 -7.25
C PRO A 573 4.85 -44.14 -6.73
N LEU A 574 4.63 -43.12 -7.57
CA LEU A 574 4.93 -41.72 -7.27
C LEU A 574 3.68 -40.85 -7.12
N LEU A 575 2.48 -41.43 -7.17
CA LEU A 575 1.24 -40.66 -7.12
C LEU A 575 0.97 -40.14 -5.71
N LEU A 576 1.03 -38.82 -5.54
CA LEU A 576 0.91 -38.15 -4.24
C LEU A 576 -0.46 -37.51 -4.06
N SER A 577 -1.07 -37.04 -5.14
CA SER A 577 -2.33 -36.30 -5.11
C SER A 577 -3.28 -36.79 -6.19
N VAL A 578 -4.52 -37.13 -5.79
CA VAL A 578 -5.61 -37.56 -6.66
C VAL A 578 -6.88 -36.80 -6.30
N SER A 579 -7.49 -36.16 -7.30
CA SER A 579 -8.84 -35.63 -7.22
C SER A 579 -9.73 -36.34 -8.23
N CYS A 580 -10.79 -37.00 -7.76
CA CYS A 580 -11.69 -37.81 -8.58
C CYS A 580 -13.18 -37.60 -8.24
N THR A 581 -13.51 -36.44 -7.69
CA THR A 581 -14.89 -36.07 -7.36
C THR A 581 -15.79 -36.05 -8.61
N GLY A 582 -17.09 -36.13 -8.46
CA GLY A 582 -18.06 -36.12 -9.57
C GLY A 582 -18.00 -37.36 -10.47
N ASN A 583 -17.39 -38.46 -10.03
CA ASN A 583 -17.34 -39.72 -10.79
C ASN A 583 -18.24 -40.80 -10.16
N PRO A 584 -18.85 -41.67 -10.96
CA PRO A 584 -19.65 -42.81 -10.48
C PRO A 584 -18.77 -43.97 -9.98
N LEU A 585 -17.83 -43.68 -9.06
CA LEU A 585 -16.87 -44.65 -8.54
C LEU A 585 -17.55 -45.74 -7.74
N ARG A 586 -17.10 -46.98 -7.98
CA ARG A 586 -17.51 -48.20 -7.25
C ARG A 586 -16.36 -48.83 -6.48
N SER A 587 -15.12 -48.47 -6.80
CA SER A 587 -13.89 -48.93 -6.15
C SER A 587 -12.79 -47.88 -6.24
N PHE A 588 -11.98 -47.78 -5.18
CA PHE A 588 -10.74 -47.01 -5.12
C PHE A 588 -9.49 -47.88 -5.36
N GLY A 589 -9.66 -49.19 -5.61
CA GLY A 589 -8.55 -50.13 -5.73
C GLY A 589 -7.70 -50.18 -4.46
N ASP A 590 -6.38 -50.21 -4.63
CA ASP A 590 -5.42 -50.28 -3.52
C ASP A 590 -5.44 -49.02 -2.64
N PHE A 591 -6.01 -47.90 -3.11
CA PHE A 591 -6.20 -46.70 -2.28
C PHE A 591 -7.18 -46.93 -1.12
N SER A 592 -8.02 -47.98 -1.18
CA SER A 592 -8.83 -48.40 -0.04
C SER A 592 -8.01 -48.90 1.15
N VAL A 593 -6.76 -49.31 0.92
CA VAL A 593 -5.82 -49.75 1.95
C VAL A 593 -4.79 -48.66 2.23
N LYS A 594 -4.21 -48.06 1.18
CA LYS A 594 -3.19 -47.02 1.27
C LYS A 594 -3.52 -45.85 0.34
N PRO A 595 -4.30 -44.86 0.80
CA PRO A 595 -4.64 -43.69 -0.01
C PRO A 595 -3.40 -42.84 -0.32
N PRO A 596 -3.42 -42.05 -1.41
CA PRO A 596 -2.36 -41.08 -1.68
C PRO A 596 -2.36 -39.98 -0.60
N LYS A 597 -1.29 -39.19 -0.52
CA LYS A 597 -1.14 -38.12 0.49
C LYS A 597 -2.30 -37.11 0.45
N SER A 598 -2.79 -36.78 -0.73
CA SER A 598 -3.96 -35.93 -0.94
C SER A 598 -4.97 -36.67 -1.81
N PHE A 599 -6.06 -37.14 -1.22
CA PHE A 599 -7.14 -37.83 -1.93
C PHE A 599 -8.47 -37.11 -1.75
N PHE A 600 -9.02 -36.60 -2.86
CA PHE A 600 -10.33 -35.96 -2.91
C PHE A 600 -11.29 -36.84 -3.71
N PHE A 601 -12.39 -37.24 -3.07
CA PHE A 601 -13.31 -38.25 -3.59
C PHE A 601 -14.73 -37.99 -3.09
N ASP A 602 -15.70 -38.58 -3.79
CA ASP A 602 -17.09 -38.68 -3.33
C ASP A 602 -17.43 -40.12 -2.95
N ILE A 603 -18.45 -40.29 -2.10
CA ILE A 603 -18.94 -41.61 -1.68
C ILE A 603 -20.32 -41.97 -2.24
N GLY A 604 -20.96 -41.06 -2.99
CA GLY A 604 -22.36 -41.20 -3.39
C GLY A 604 -22.67 -42.44 -4.23
N SER A 605 -21.69 -42.92 -4.99
CA SER A 605 -21.83 -44.12 -5.85
C SER A 605 -21.25 -45.41 -5.24
N LEU A 606 -20.66 -45.33 -4.05
CA LEU A 606 -20.09 -46.49 -3.35
C LEU A 606 -21.20 -47.26 -2.60
N SER A 607 -21.05 -48.58 -2.48
CA SER A 607 -21.92 -49.38 -1.63
C SER A 607 -21.63 -49.13 -0.14
N GLU A 608 -22.63 -49.29 0.72
CA GLU A 608 -22.46 -49.17 2.17
C GLU A 608 -21.38 -50.11 2.72
N SER A 609 -21.33 -51.35 2.21
CA SER A 609 -20.28 -52.32 2.57
C SER A 609 -18.88 -51.85 2.23
N TYR A 610 -18.71 -51.14 1.11
CA TYR A 610 -17.42 -50.60 0.69
C TYR A 610 -17.02 -49.39 1.54
N ILE A 611 -17.97 -48.51 1.84
CA ILE A 611 -17.77 -47.38 2.75
C ILE A 611 -17.30 -47.87 4.13
N GLU A 612 -17.91 -48.92 4.66
CA GLU A 612 -17.51 -49.50 5.95
C GLU A 612 -16.12 -50.16 5.88
N THR A 613 -15.76 -50.73 4.73
CA THR A 613 -14.40 -51.24 4.49
C THR A 613 -13.37 -50.12 4.50
N LEU A 614 -13.64 -48.99 3.84
CA LEU A 614 -12.77 -47.81 3.88
C LEU A 614 -12.62 -47.28 5.30
N ARG A 615 -13.73 -47.14 6.03
CA ARG A 615 -13.75 -46.71 7.43
C ARG A 615 -12.86 -47.61 8.29
N LYS A 616 -12.99 -48.94 8.16
CA LYS A 616 -12.17 -49.90 8.90
C LYS A 616 -10.68 -49.78 8.56
N ASN A 617 -10.35 -49.73 7.27
CA ASN A 617 -8.96 -49.70 6.82
C ASN A 617 -8.22 -48.42 7.26
N TRP A 618 -8.92 -47.27 7.25
CA TRP A 618 -8.32 -45.98 7.60
C TRP A 618 -8.40 -45.64 9.10
N SER A 619 -9.16 -46.40 9.90
CA SER A 619 -9.36 -46.09 11.32
C SER A 619 -8.14 -46.29 12.20
N ASN A 620 -7.22 -47.18 11.81
CA ASN A 620 -6.09 -47.64 12.64
C ASN A 620 -4.74 -47.05 12.22
N ASN A 621 -4.71 -46.07 11.31
CA ASN A 621 -3.48 -45.44 10.85
C ASN A 621 -3.59 -43.92 10.93
N ASP A 622 -2.78 -43.31 11.80
CA ASP A 622 -2.76 -41.86 12.02
C ASP A 622 -2.35 -41.07 10.77
N ASP A 623 -1.59 -41.67 9.85
CA ASP A 623 -1.25 -41.06 8.56
C ASP A 623 -2.51 -40.78 7.71
N PHE A 624 -3.61 -41.49 7.98
CA PHE A 624 -4.87 -41.37 7.24
C PHE A 624 -5.93 -40.56 8.00
N LYS A 625 -5.58 -39.88 9.10
CA LYS A 625 -6.53 -39.12 9.93
C LYS A 625 -7.41 -38.13 9.14
N HIS A 626 -6.85 -37.42 8.16
CA HIS A 626 -7.61 -36.48 7.33
C HIS A 626 -8.57 -37.20 6.36
N HIS A 627 -8.15 -38.32 5.78
CA HIS A 627 -8.99 -39.15 4.91
C HIS A 627 -10.17 -39.74 5.68
N LYS A 628 -9.91 -40.23 6.91
CA LYS A 628 -10.94 -40.71 7.84
C LYS A 628 -11.91 -39.59 8.19
N LYS A 629 -11.43 -38.42 8.61
CA LYS A 629 -12.28 -37.26 8.93
C LYS A 629 -13.17 -36.88 7.74
N ASN A 630 -12.60 -36.79 6.53
CA ASN A 630 -13.36 -36.47 5.33
C ASN A 630 -14.40 -37.54 5.01
N LEU A 631 -14.06 -38.83 5.14
CA LEU A 631 -15.01 -39.92 4.96
C LEU A 631 -16.19 -39.81 5.93
N GLU A 632 -15.95 -39.56 7.22
CA GLU A 632 -17.01 -39.40 8.22
C GLU A 632 -17.91 -38.19 7.94
N ILE A 633 -17.33 -37.06 7.51
CA ILE A 633 -18.10 -35.88 7.10
C ILE A 633 -18.99 -36.23 5.90
N LEU A 634 -18.45 -36.89 4.87
CA LEU A 634 -19.23 -37.29 3.69
C LEU A 634 -20.37 -38.26 4.05
N ILE A 635 -20.13 -39.20 4.97
CA ILE A 635 -21.15 -40.12 5.48
C ILE A 635 -22.25 -39.34 6.21
N GLU A 636 -21.88 -38.36 7.02
CA GLU A 636 -22.86 -37.52 7.71
C GLU A 636 -23.71 -36.72 6.73
N VAL A 637 -23.09 -36.11 5.72
CA VAL A 637 -23.79 -35.34 4.68
C VAL A 637 -24.78 -36.21 3.91
N LYS A 638 -24.48 -37.51 3.72
CA LYS A 638 -25.38 -38.48 3.07
C LYS A 638 -26.72 -38.65 3.82
N LYS A 639 -26.78 -38.31 5.11
CA LYS A 639 -28.04 -38.30 5.90
C LYS A 639 -28.99 -37.16 5.53
N GLY A 640 -28.56 -36.23 4.67
CA GLY A 640 -29.40 -35.12 4.22
C GLY A 640 -29.73 -34.16 5.36
N ASP A 641 -31.02 -33.89 5.57
CA ASP A 641 -31.49 -32.88 6.54
C ASP A 641 -31.24 -33.28 8.01
N GLN A 642 -30.90 -34.55 8.27
CA GLN A 642 -30.55 -35.06 9.60
C GLN A 642 -29.05 -34.94 9.93
N ALA A 643 -28.24 -34.37 9.02
CA ALA A 643 -26.79 -34.29 9.21
C ALA A 643 -26.43 -33.28 10.32
N ASP A 644 -25.66 -33.74 11.32
CA ASP A 644 -25.03 -32.88 12.31
C ASP A 644 -23.55 -32.69 11.96
N LEU A 645 -23.26 -31.63 11.21
CA LEU A 645 -21.89 -31.29 10.80
C LEU A 645 -21.10 -30.60 11.91
N LYS A 646 -21.76 -29.89 12.82
CA LYS A 646 -21.11 -29.09 13.87
C LYS A 646 -20.29 -29.97 14.81
N LYS A 647 -20.66 -31.25 14.98
CA LYS A 647 -19.87 -32.24 15.76
C LYS A 647 -18.46 -32.53 15.23
N PHE A 648 -18.20 -32.26 13.94
CA PHE A 648 -16.87 -32.41 13.34
C PHE A 648 -16.06 -31.11 13.37
N ALA A 649 -16.68 -30.01 13.78
CA ALA A 649 -16.08 -28.70 13.79
C ALA A 649 -15.11 -28.55 14.98
N THR A 650 -14.04 -27.79 14.75
CA THR A 650 -13.12 -27.40 15.81
C THR A 650 -13.65 -26.12 16.46
N LYS A 651 -13.90 -26.14 17.77
CA LYS A 651 -14.27 -24.93 18.53
C LYS A 651 -13.01 -24.13 18.88
N LYS A 652 -13.03 -22.83 18.62
CA LYS A 652 -12.05 -21.87 19.15
C LYS A 652 -12.72 -20.53 19.40
N ASN A 653 -12.49 -19.95 20.58
CA ASN A 653 -13.21 -18.77 21.07
C ASN A 653 -14.75 -19.01 21.00
N SER A 654 -15.48 -18.05 20.46
CA SER A 654 -16.94 -18.08 20.24
C SER A 654 -17.35 -18.69 18.89
N HIS A 655 -16.47 -19.40 18.19
CA HIS A 655 -16.71 -19.89 16.83
C HIS A 655 -16.38 -21.37 16.66
N TYR A 656 -17.03 -22.01 15.69
CA TYR A 656 -16.80 -23.40 15.29
C TYR A 656 -16.43 -23.45 13.80
N TYR A 657 -15.36 -24.17 13.47
CA TYR A 657 -14.81 -24.22 12.12
C TYR A 657 -14.80 -25.63 11.54
N LEU A 658 -15.26 -25.79 10.29
CA LEU A 658 -15.22 -27.07 9.59
C LEU A 658 -14.75 -26.90 8.15
N SER A 659 -13.74 -27.68 7.77
CA SER A 659 -13.43 -27.93 6.35
C SER A 659 -14.40 -28.95 5.78
N VAL A 660 -15.20 -28.52 4.81
CA VAL A 660 -16.16 -29.38 4.12
C VAL A 660 -15.50 -29.93 2.84
N PRO A 661 -15.30 -31.25 2.74
CA PRO A 661 -14.59 -31.87 1.62
C PRO A 661 -15.48 -32.10 0.39
N ILE A 662 -16.52 -31.29 0.21
CA ILE A 662 -17.45 -31.36 -0.94
C ILE A 662 -17.08 -30.29 -1.93
N TYR A 663 -17.00 -30.66 -3.20
CA TYR A 663 -16.62 -29.75 -4.27
C TYR A 663 -17.85 -29.03 -4.82
N LEU A 664 -18.01 -27.76 -4.46
CA LEU A 664 -19.10 -26.90 -4.91
C LEU A 664 -18.55 -25.62 -5.56
N ASN A 665 -19.29 -25.09 -6.53
CA ASN A 665 -19.06 -23.72 -6.98
C ASN A 665 -19.39 -22.76 -5.82
N LEU A 666 -18.95 -21.51 -5.90
CA LEU A 666 -19.09 -20.57 -4.78
C LEU A 666 -20.55 -20.37 -4.35
N GLN A 667 -21.47 -20.23 -5.31
CA GLN A 667 -22.88 -20.00 -5.04
C GLN A 667 -23.52 -21.16 -4.28
N ASP A 668 -23.20 -22.40 -4.67
CA ASP A 668 -23.74 -23.59 -4.03
C ASP A 668 -23.05 -23.88 -2.69
N ALA A 669 -21.77 -23.48 -2.53
CA ALA A 669 -21.10 -23.50 -1.23
C ALA A 669 -21.81 -22.57 -0.23
N HIS A 670 -22.14 -21.34 -0.60
CA HIS A 670 -22.94 -20.42 0.23
C HIS A 670 -24.30 -21.01 0.63
N LYS A 671 -25.03 -21.59 -0.34
CA LYS A 671 -26.31 -22.27 -0.06
C LYS A 671 -26.15 -23.44 0.90
N PHE A 672 -25.09 -24.24 0.72
CA PHE A 672 -24.78 -25.36 1.60
C PHE A 672 -24.50 -24.88 3.03
N SER A 673 -23.63 -23.87 3.20
CA SER A 673 -23.31 -23.32 4.53
C SER A 673 -24.57 -22.85 5.24
N LYS A 674 -25.40 -22.05 4.55
CA LYS A 674 -26.64 -21.51 5.10
C LYS A 674 -27.63 -22.60 5.52
N LYS A 675 -27.72 -23.70 4.75
CA LYS A 675 -28.59 -24.85 5.08
C LYS A 675 -28.29 -25.42 6.47
N TYR A 676 -27.02 -25.43 6.88
CA TYR A 676 -26.60 -25.96 8.18
C TYR A 676 -26.41 -24.87 9.25
N GLY A 677 -26.96 -23.66 9.03
CA GLY A 677 -26.85 -22.55 9.98
C GLY A 677 -25.44 -21.95 10.07
N ALA A 678 -24.61 -22.17 9.06
CA ALA A 678 -23.23 -21.68 8.98
C ALA A 678 -23.09 -20.63 7.86
N HIS A 679 -21.95 -19.98 7.78
CA HIS A 679 -21.53 -19.21 6.59
C HIS A 679 -20.15 -19.68 6.12
N LEU A 680 -19.72 -19.23 4.93
CA LEU A 680 -18.31 -19.40 4.56
C LEU A 680 -17.45 -18.56 5.51
N ILE A 681 -16.31 -19.10 5.92
CA ILE A 681 -15.44 -18.48 6.94
C ILE A 681 -15.09 -17.03 6.61
N SER A 682 -15.14 -16.19 7.64
CA SER A 682 -14.50 -14.87 7.68
C SER A 682 -13.15 -14.99 8.37
N ILE A 683 -12.11 -14.39 7.81
CA ILE A 683 -10.76 -14.40 8.41
C ILE A 683 -10.43 -12.95 8.80
N VAL A 684 -10.89 -12.53 9.97
CA VAL A 684 -10.78 -11.18 10.53
C VAL A 684 -9.72 -11.08 11.62
N ASP A 685 -9.27 -12.19 12.20
CA ASP A 685 -8.18 -12.25 13.18
C ASP A 685 -6.94 -12.99 12.60
N ILE A 686 -5.73 -12.57 13.01
CA ILE A 686 -4.48 -13.26 12.69
C ILE A 686 -4.49 -14.70 13.19
N GLU A 687 -5.22 -14.96 14.29
CA GLU A 687 -5.39 -16.30 14.82
C GLU A 687 -6.16 -17.20 13.84
N GLU A 688 -7.26 -16.72 13.23
CA GLU A 688 -8.09 -17.45 12.24
C GLU A 688 -7.31 -17.85 10.98
N ASN A 689 -6.20 -17.17 10.73
CA ASN A 689 -5.29 -17.45 9.63
C ASN A 689 -4.22 -18.51 9.97
N ASP A 690 -4.30 -19.19 11.12
CA ASP A 690 -3.38 -20.27 11.49
C ASP A 690 -3.75 -21.58 10.76
N ASN A 691 -2.76 -22.22 10.12
CA ASN A 691 -2.89 -23.55 9.51
C ASN A 691 -3.32 -24.63 10.51
N ILE A 692 -3.07 -24.42 11.81
CA ILE A 692 -3.44 -25.33 12.90
C ILE A 692 -4.96 -25.30 13.16
N LEU A 693 -5.62 -24.18 12.86
CA LEU A 693 -7.00 -23.93 13.24
C LEU A 693 -8.01 -24.70 12.38
N ILE A 694 -7.62 -25.00 11.14
CA ILE A 694 -8.47 -25.65 10.15
C ILE A 694 -7.73 -26.89 9.64
N GLU A 695 -7.99 -28.04 10.25
CA GLU A 695 -7.44 -29.36 9.87
C GLU A 695 -7.87 -29.79 8.46
N ARG A 696 -7.31 -29.13 7.44
CA ARG A 696 -7.66 -29.32 6.03
C ARG A 696 -6.61 -30.10 5.29
N MET A 697 -7.04 -30.85 4.27
CA MET A 697 -6.11 -31.47 3.33
C MET A 697 -5.44 -30.40 2.45
N PRO A 698 -4.20 -30.63 1.97
CA PRO A 698 -3.53 -29.76 1.01
C PRO A 698 -4.39 -29.43 -0.22
N GLY A 699 -4.76 -28.16 -0.37
CA GLY A 699 -5.62 -27.71 -1.48
C GLY A 699 -6.01 -26.24 -1.36
N ASN A 700 -6.87 -25.80 -2.27
CA ASN A 700 -7.52 -24.49 -2.19
C ASN A 700 -8.96 -24.69 -1.70
N TYR A 701 -9.40 -23.85 -0.77
CA TYR A 701 -10.74 -23.90 -0.19
C TYR A 701 -11.45 -22.58 -0.37
N TRP A 702 -12.73 -22.58 -0.75
CA TRP A 702 -13.52 -21.36 -0.73
C TRP A 702 -13.62 -20.78 0.68
N ILE A 703 -13.55 -19.46 0.74
CA ILE A 703 -13.75 -18.63 1.93
C ILE A 703 -14.79 -17.57 1.60
N GLY A 704 -15.30 -16.85 2.61
CA GLY A 704 -16.34 -15.84 2.43
C GLY A 704 -15.88 -14.52 1.82
N LEU A 705 -14.67 -14.42 1.27
CA LEU A 705 -14.09 -13.15 0.80
C LEU A 705 -14.43 -12.89 -0.68
N GLU A 706 -14.96 -11.70 -0.94
CA GLU A 706 -15.34 -11.24 -2.27
C GLU A 706 -14.82 -9.81 -2.48
N ARG A 707 -14.43 -9.46 -3.71
CA ARG A 707 -14.12 -8.08 -4.11
C ARG A 707 -15.15 -7.66 -5.14
N ILE A 708 -16.08 -6.81 -4.75
CA ILE A 708 -17.19 -6.35 -5.60
C ILE A 708 -17.07 -4.86 -5.80
N GLY A 709 -17.15 -4.40 -7.06
CA GLY A 709 -17.07 -2.97 -7.37
C GLY A 709 -15.78 -2.29 -6.89
N GLY A 710 -14.68 -3.06 -6.80
CA GLY A 710 -13.37 -2.59 -6.37
C GLY A 710 -13.08 -2.71 -4.86
N TYR A 711 -14.07 -3.04 -4.02
CA TYR A 711 -13.94 -3.13 -2.56
C TYR A 711 -13.99 -4.58 -2.08
N TYR A 712 -13.16 -4.92 -1.10
CA TYR A 712 -13.21 -6.22 -0.43
C TYR A 712 -14.34 -6.25 0.60
N LYS A 713 -15.04 -7.37 0.68
CA LYS A 713 -16.14 -7.62 1.60
C LYS A 713 -16.18 -9.09 2.00
N TRP A 714 -16.36 -9.36 3.29
CA TRP A 714 -16.74 -10.68 3.78
C TRP A 714 -18.24 -10.93 3.52
N ALA A 715 -18.62 -12.17 3.22
CA ALA A 715 -20.01 -12.56 2.98
C ALA A 715 -20.94 -12.22 4.16
N THR A 716 -20.38 -12.14 5.38
CA THR A 716 -21.03 -11.70 6.62
C THR A 716 -21.24 -10.19 6.70
N GLY A 717 -20.48 -9.39 5.95
CA GLY A 717 -20.45 -7.93 5.99
C GLY A 717 -19.38 -7.32 6.90
N GLU A 718 -18.53 -8.14 7.50
CA GLU A 718 -17.42 -7.68 8.36
C GLU A 718 -16.35 -6.88 7.59
N ASN A 719 -15.59 -6.08 8.32
CA ASN A 719 -14.47 -5.31 7.77
C ASN A 719 -13.34 -6.26 7.31
N VAL A 720 -12.72 -5.95 6.17
CA VAL A 720 -11.63 -6.75 5.62
C VAL A 720 -10.28 -6.08 5.91
N ASP A 721 -9.38 -6.81 6.56
CA ASP A 721 -7.96 -6.50 6.61
C ASP A 721 -7.21 -7.32 5.55
N VAL A 722 -6.48 -6.68 4.62
CA VAL A 722 -6.06 -7.28 3.33
C VAL A 722 -4.60 -7.73 3.26
N ASP A 723 -3.94 -7.90 4.39
CA ASP A 723 -2.50 -8.21 4.44
C ASP A 723 -2.11 -9.58 3.83
N ASN A 724 -3.06 -10.51 3.67
CA ASN A 724 -2.80 -11.90 3.21
C ASN A 724 -3.18 -12.18 1.74
N VAL A 725 -3.58 -11.15 0.98
CA VAL A 725 -3.88 -11.30 -0.44
C VAL A 725 -2.59 -11.59 -1.21
N LEU A 726 -2.58 -12.67 -2.00
CA LEU A 726 -1.44 -12.97 -2.86
C LEU A 726 -1.41 -11.95 -4.01
N TYR A 727 -0.59 -10.91 -3.82
CA TYR A 727 -0.20 -9.85 -4.76
C TYR A 727 -0.58 -10.13 -6.23
N GLN A 728 -1.69 -9.55 -6.68
CA GLN A 728 -1.82 -9.08 -8.05
C GLN A 728 -1.60 -7.57 -8.01
N LYS A 729 -0.56 -7.08 -8.70
CA LYS A 729 -0.28 -5.65 -8.84
C LYS A 729 -1.57 -4.95 -9.27
N HIS A 730 -2.11 -4.12 -8.39
CA HIS A 730 -3.18 -3.14 -8.57
C HIS A 730 -3.94 -3.26 -9.90
N GLU A 731 -4.78 -4.29 -10.01
CA GLU A 731 -5.80 -4.31 -11.05
C GLU A 731 -6.82 -3.21 -10.70
N THR A 732 -6.79 -2.14 -11.50
CA THR A 732 -7.84 -1.09 -11.58
C THR A 732 -9.09 -1.58 -12.31
N SER A 733 -9.14 -2.89 -12.59
CA SER A 733 -10.27 -3.61 -13.14
C SER A 733 -11.49 -3.49 -12.23
N SER A 734 -12.63 -3.13 -12.82
CA SER A 734 -13.96 -3.14 -12.21
C SER A 734 -14.58 -4.55 -12.14
N LYS A 735 -13.78 -5.60 -12.34
CA LYS A 735 -14.24 -6.99 -12.33
C LYS A 735 -14.39 -7.45 -10.88
N ASP A 736 -15.42 -8.24 -10.62
CA ASP A 736 -15.59 -8.86 -9.32
C ASP A 736 -14.64 -10.05 -9.18
N TYR A 737 -14.04 -10.21 -8.01
CA TYR A 737 -13.15 -11.33 -7.68
C TYR A 737 -13.67 -12.08 -6.47
N PHE A 738 -13.51 -13.40 -6.48
CA PHE A 738 -13.90 -14.28 -5.40
C PHE A 738 -12.68 -15.05 -4.94
N TYR A 739 -12.54 -15.28 -3.65
CA TYR A 739 -11.28 -15.73 -3.09
C TYR A 739 -11.36 -17.13 -2.48
N ALA A 740 -10.28 -17.87 -2.67
CA ALA A 740 -10.00 -19.12 -1.98
C ALA A 740 -8.72 -18.98 -1.16
N VAL A 741 -8.60 -19.74 -0.07
CA VAL A 741 -7.39 -19.85 0.73
C VAL A 741 -6.58 -21.09 0.31
N ASN A 742 -5.27 -20.94 0.15
CA ASN A 742 -4.37 -22.06 -0.14
C ASN A 742 -3.68 -22.60 1.12
N ILE A 743 -2.90 -23.67 0.97
CA ILE A 743 -2.13 -24.29 2.07
C ILE A 743 -1.12 -23.37 2.78
N LYS A 744 -0.74 -22.25 2.15
CA LYS A 744 0.16 -21.24 2.74
C LYS A 744 -0.62 -20.09 3.37
N ASN A 745 -1.93 -20.24 3.58
CA ASN A 745 -2.82 -19.20 4.11
C ASN A 745 -2.82 -17.91 3.29
N LYS A 746 -2.60 -18.03 1.97
CA LYS A 746 -2.69 -16.90 1.07
C LYS A 746 -4.02 -16.93 0.32
N TRP A 747 -4.64 -15.77 0.20
CA TRP A 747 -5.91 -15.61 -0.51
C TRP A 747 -5.65 -15.39 -2.00
N LEU A 748 -6.33 -16.17 -2.83
CA LEU A 748 -6.15 -16.21 -4.28
C LEU A 748 -7.47 -15.92 -4.97
N PRO A 749 -7.52 -15.07 -6.01
CA PRO A 749 -8.70 -14.94 -6.84
C PRO A 749 -8.95 -16.22 -7.63
N VAL A 750 -10.19 -16.69 -7.66
CA VAL A 750 -10.62 -17.91 -8.34
C VAL A 750 -11.95 -17.62 -9.07
N ASP A 751 -12.11 -18.16 -10.27
CA ASP A 751 -13.36 -18.07 -11.04
C ASP A 751 -14.49 -18.78 -10.25
N PRO A 752 -15.62 -18.11 -9.93
CA PRO A 752 -16.63 -18.63 -9.00
C PRO A 752 -17.33 -19.90 -9.50
N ILE A 753 -17.22 -20.22 -10.79
CA ILE A 753 -17.73 -21.46 -11.37
C ILE A 753 -16.89 -22.69 -11.00
N ILE A 754 -15.64 -22.48 -10.56
CA ILE A 754 -14.74 -23.58 -10.17
C ILE A 754 -15.31 -24.24 -8.92
N ARG A 755 -15.34 -25.58 -8.94
CA ARG A 755 -15.75 -26.36 -7.78
C ARG A 755 -14.55 -26.60 -6.87
N LEU A 756 -14.65 -26.17 -5.62
CA LEU A 756 -13.63 -26.37 -4.59
C LEU A 756 -14.28 -26.91 -3.32
N PRO A 757 -13.51 -27.60 -2.45
CA PRO A 757 -13.91 -27.72 -1.06
C PRO A 757 -13.96 -26.33 -0.41
N PHE A 758 -14.57 -26.23 0.75
CA PHE A 758 -14.82 -24.92 1.36
C PHE A 758 -14.79 -25.00 2.87
N ILE A 759 -14.61 -23.87 3.52
CA ILE A 759 -14.55 -23.78 4.97
C ILE A 759 -15.80 -23.06 5.44
N ILE A 760 -16.50 -23.66 6.40
CA ILE A 760 -17.67 -23.07 7.03
C ILE A 760 -17.42 -22.77 8.50
N GLU A 761 -18.16 -21.78 8.97
CA GLU A 761 -18.07 -21.22 10.31
C GLU A 761 -19.47 -21.08 10.92
N TRP A 762 -19.56 -21.40 12.21
CA TRP A 762 -20.73 -21.11 13.03
C TRP A 762 -20.32 -20.21 14.20
N ASP A 763 -21.14 -19.21 14.47
CA ASP A 763 -21.11 -18.47 15.72
C ASP A 763 -21.74 -19.29 16.87
N GLU A 764 -21.30 -19.04 18.10
CA GLU A 764 -21.84 -19.64 19.33
C GLU A 764 -23.24 -19.14 19.69
#